data_AF-A0A3D3JMH1-F1
#
_entry.id   AF-A0A3D3JMH1-F1
#
_cell.length_a   1.000
_cell.length_b   1.000
_cell.length_c   1.000
_cell.angle_alpha   90.00
_cell.angle_beta   90.00
_cell.angle_gamma   90.00
#
_symmetry.space_group_name_H-M   'P 1'
#
loop_
_entity.id
_entity.type
_entity.pdbx_description
1 polymer ?
#
loop_
_entity_poly.entity_id
_entity_poly.type
_entity_poly.pdbx_seq_one_letter_code
_entity_poly.pdbx_strand_id
1 'polypeptide(L)'
;MFIADIPAQCETVYLPDPDASTPDGIAVSWHDGVLRISRPASDLTVELTLGLVEGDMCLYEAPPVDAAEWPEMTIHVPEGGSVFTRLELTGQWQSYRIDLAVLCFHAGYVDIEVGVTNEAAERKHAYLALVKKLSVNQPVTGSASRLYGRVKDELQFDSPPDILFQGLDWATIEGSGWAVELMNDQTFNWHKLTPDGKWYLECNGRMAMHRLAESDADLCCVTAITGRRYEKTKYDADGDYDHITPPTGKRVSYAMRLCIDDPLATARANENFILYEGYRRSHNDNGVAVIDLGVRHTTIGVLYIPDRLAEDFVLWHSDTTVGKTNDLLMKPESRQLIDFIERDFRIMSALGLVCRYHHLKARNDVELEMVRLILETARTYGVKMCLDIDYEPGAIAAIDELNREFSDIIEFNEPMNEAIYADAATGEYCQGVNVDYLERAREMLTEFHKSDVPVIITISKGMGAYLGIAKQAGLEFSAASSHDYFSGFRRGWQPVEEQIEQTYECANYPISLGNYCAAHDLQPMATEAGWGGLTHLSDEDRVKVCEHMYREQMMPRGLTHIYKCWFMDTFWKRHGRRHYDLVRWDRTLRGEGRLLSDLQKQYGPRDLPINQVAITCNEGEIEAANPFELTFTVRNISGGDITVSSVTVDGPVEIHVAIAEAASFDLADGEARDFTAVLAMEPESKSGYYHVFPVVRYADGQGDKTICGWSLLRHRSFTPERLDVERVPYGELVYEGGVEVLRQIDLNQPTTIVVGEKATRKDAEWAYNLHNVLHSILANDDLDIRWETYRPTQPHMFEYNLIVIGAPENCRLMREYAASATGPRILLAEHREQPGKKVLLLLGDSQDAHGWQDMELARHDEIEDIDIVCADVIRRFVSLSRYYISPRIGIIEAFGGAGVVDTDKTLT
;
A
#
# COMPACT_ATOMS: atom_id res chain seq x y z
N MET A 1 13.98 -8.18 25.06
CA MET A 1 14.39 -7.33 23.92
C MET A 1 13.43 -7.69 22.80
N PHE A 2 12.48 -6.81 22.48
CA PHE A 2 11.47 -7.07 21.46
C PHE A 2 12.14 -7.17 20.10
N ILE A 3 11.70 -8.08 19.23
CA ILE A 3 12.21 -8.15 17.84
C ILE A 3 11.87 -6.86 17.07
N ALA A 4 10.75 -6.22 17.41
CA ALA A 4 10.39 -4.89 16.91
C ALA A 4 11.35 -3.77 17.37
N ASP A 5 12.05 -3.96 18.50
CA ASP A 5 13.04 -3.00 19.04
C ASP A 5 14.48 -3.33 18.61
N ILE A 6 14.67 -4.42 17.88
CA ILE A 6 15.96 -4.74 17.28
C ILE A 6 16.10 -3.85 16.03
N PRO A 7 17.06 -2.90 16.02
CA PRO A 7 17.33 -2.12 14.81
C PRO A 7 17.60 -3.08 13.65
N ALA A 8 17.29 -2.69 12.40
CA ALA A 8 17.61 -3.45 11.16
C ALA A 8 19.09 -3.92 11.06
N GLN A 9 19.92 -3.42 11.97
CA GLN A 9 21.35 -3.59 12.16
C GLN A 9 21.74 -4.91 12.85
N CYS A 10 20.82 -5.62 13.52
CA CYS A 10 21.19 -6.86 14.22
C CYS A 10 20.70 -8.10 13.46
N GLU A 11 21.65 -8.84 12.87
CA GLU A 11 21.46 -10.26 12.62
C GLU A 11 21.17 -10.96 13.93
N THR A 12 19.95 -11.46 14.11
CA THR A 12 19.68 -12.40 15.19
C THR A 12 19.90 -13.80 14.63
N VAL A 13 21.16 -14.24 14.62
CA VAL A 13 21.48 -15.64 14.36
C VAL A 13 21.14 -16.41 15.62
N TYR A 14 20.03 -17.16 15.60
CA TYR A 14 19.82 -18.19 16.62
C TYR A 14 20.75 -19.35 16.29
N LEU A 15 21.85 -19.45 17.04
CA LEU A 15 22.69 -20.63 17.07
C LEU A 15 22.10 -21.54 18.17
N PRO A 16 21.35 -22.61 17.82
CA PRO A 16 20.98 -23.60 18.81
C PRO A 16 22.26 -24.13 19.43
N ASP A 17 22.35 -24.10 20.76
CA ASP A 17 23.49 -24.67 21.48
C ASP A 17 23.61 -26.16 21.09
N PRO A 18 24.67 -26.56 20.35
CA PRO A 18 24.80 -27.93 19.87
C PRO A 18 25.00 -28.94 21.02
N ASP A 19 25.33 -28.45 22.22
CA ASP A 19 25.46 -29.24 23.46
C ASP A 19 24.17 -29.24 24.30
N ALA A 20 23.06 -28.68 23.83
CA ALA A 20 21.74 -28.82 24.44
C ALA A 20 21.15 -30.23 24.25
N SER A 21 21.91 -31.27 24.57
CA SER A 21 21.31 -32.49 25.12
C SER A 21 20.87 -32.18 26.55
N THR A 22 19.74 -31.49 26.74
CA THR A 22 19.20 -31.30 28.09
C THR A 22 18.21 -32.41 28.42
N PRO A 23 18.33 -33.05 29.60
CA PRO A 23 17.30 -33.87 30.24
C PRO A 23 15.93 -33.19 30.43
N ASP A 24 15.82 -31.90 30.08
CA ASP A 24 14.68 -31.01 30.33
C ASP A 24 13.93 -30.57 29.04
N GLY A 25 14.37 -31.01 27.85
CA GLY A 25 13.74 -30.68 26.57
C GLY A 25 12.43 -31.43 26.29
N ILE A 26 11.69 -31.02 25.26
CA ILE A 26 10.45 -31.71 24.85
C ILE A 26 10.73 -32.93 23.97
N ALA A 27 9.90 -33.96 24.08
CA ALA A 27 9.94 -35.17 23.26
C ALA A 27 8.59 -35.47 22.63
N VAL A 28 8.58 -36.08 21.43
CA VAL A 28 7.37 -36.46 20.70
C VAL A 28 7.24 -37.97 20.51
N SER A 29 6.00 -38.46 20.57
CA SER A 29 5.64 -39.83 20.16
C SER A 29 4.26 -39.84 19.48
N TRP A 30 4.04 -40.79 18.58
CA TRP A 30 2.77 -40.95 17.87
C TRP A 30 2.14 -42.30 18.21
N HIS A 31 0.90 -42.29 18.70
CA HIS A 31 0.13 -43.48 19.05
C HIS A 31 -1.35 -43.29 18.73
N ASP A 32 -1.95 -44.20 17.95
CA ASP A 32 -3.40 -44.28 17.69
C ASP A 32 -4.05 -42.95 17.25
N GLY A 33 -3.39 -42.18 16.37
CA GLY A 33 -3.92 -40.89 15.89
C GLY A 33 -3.62 -39.70 16.81
N VAL A 34 -2.87 -39.92 17.90
CA VAL A 34 -2.53 -38.90 18.89
C VAL A 34 -1.02 -38.64 18.87
N LEU A 35 -0.65 -37.37 18.67
CA LEU A 35 0.69 -36.87 18.88
C LEU A 35 0.85 -36.46 20.35
N ARG A 36 1.68 -37.19 21.08
CA ARG A 36 2.01 -36.90 22.48
C ARG A 36 3.31 -36.15 22.57
N ILE A 37 3.28 -35.01 23.26
CA ILE A 37 4.44 -34.16 23.52
C ILE A 37 4.66 -34.09 25.03
N SER A 38 5.83 -34.52 25.49
CA SER A 38 6.16 -34.56 26.92
C SER A 38 7.28 -33.58 27.23
N ARG A 39 7.10 -32.78 28.29
CA ARG A 39 8.14 -31.93 28.90
C ARG A 39 8.49 -32.48 30.29
N PRO A 40 9.57 -33.26 30.44
CA PRO A 40 9.89 -33.96 31.69
C PRO A 40 10.07 -33.03 32.89
N ALA A 41 10.64 -31.84 32.68
CA ALA A 41 10.94 -30.88 33.74
C ALA A 41 9.70 -30.35 34.48
N SER A 42 8.55 -30.27 33.79
CA SER A 42 7.29 -29.76 34.35
C SER A 42 6.22 -30.84 34.54
N ASP A 43 6.54 -32.11 34.26
CA ASP A 43 5.56 -33.22 34.20
C ASP A 43 4.35 -32.88 33.30
N LEU A 44 4.57 -32.05 32.28
CA LEU A 44 3.54 -31.64 31.33
C LEU A 44 3.51 -32.64 30.19
N THR A 45 2.31 -33.16 29.91
CA THR A 45 2.01 -33.93 28.71
C THR A 45 0.91 -33.22 27.95
N VAL A 46 1.21 -32.90 26.69
CA VAL A 46 0.28 -32.34 25.71
C VAL A 46 -0.10 -33.45 24.75
N GLU A 47 -1.39 -33.70 24.58
CA GLU A 47 -1.92 -34.60 23.58
C GLU A 47 -2.58 -33.77 22.47
N LEU A 48 -2.05 -33.87 21.25
CA LEU A 48 -2.68 -33.32 20.05
C LEU A 48 -3.32 -34.46 19.26
N THR A 49 -4.64 -34.50 19.28
CA THR A 49 -5.44 -35.41 18.46
C THR A 49 -5.77 -34.72 17.13
N LEU A 50 -5.49 -35.40 16.03
CA LEU A 50 -5.87 -34.97 14.68
C LEU A 50 -7.01 -35.86 14.18
N GLY A 51 -8.04 -35.25 13.58
CA GLY A 51 -9.28 -35.92 13.15
C GLY A 51 -9.76 -35.41 11.79
N LEU A 52 -10.28 -36.24 10.87
CA LEU A 52 -11.00 -35.76 9.68
C LEU A 52 -12.50 -35.97 9.85
N VAL A 53 -13.28 -35.01 9.33
CA VAL A 53 -14.74 -35.08 9.27
C VAL A 53 -15.18 -34.73 7.86
N GLU A 54 -15.97 -35.60 7.22
CA GLU A 54 -16.66 -35.35 5.95
C GLU A 54 -18.17 -35.54 6.13
N GLY A 55 -18.98 -34.66 5.56
CA GLY A 55 -20.43 -34.87 5.44
C GLY A 55 -21.16 -33.72 4.77
N ASP A 56 -22.46 -33.62 5.01
CA ASP A 56 -23.30 -32.58 4.41
C ASP A 56 -23.10 -31.20 5.08
N MET A 57 -23.61 -30.16 4.43
CA MET A 57 -23.46 -28.75 4.85
C MET A 57 -23.87 -28.42 6.28
N CYS A 58 -24.78 -29.19 6.88
CA CYS A 58 -25.20 -28.99 8.28
C CYS A 58 -24.04 -29.13 9.29
N LEU A 59 -22.96 -29.84 8.93
CA LEU A 59 -21.77 -29.99 9.77
C LEU A 59 -20.91 -28.72 9.83
N TYR A 60 -21.16 -27.75 8.94
CA TYR A 60 -20.44 -26.48 8.94
C TYR A 60 -20.72 -25.67 10.19
N GLU A 61 -21.96 -25.63 10.72
CA GLU A 61 -22.31 -24.78 11.88
C GLU A 61 -21.82 -25.38 13.20
N ALA A 62 -21.92 -26.70 13.35
CA ALA A 62 -21.51 -27.43 14.55
C ALA A 62 -20.74 -28.70 14.16
N PRO A 63 -19.42 -28.60 13.91
CA PRO A 63 -18.63 -29.76 13.53
C PRO A 63 -18.57 -30.72 14.74
N PRO A 64 -18.86 -32.02 14.55
CA PRO A 64 -18.80 -32.99 15.63
C PRO A 64 -17.34 -33.33 15.95
N VAL A 65 -16.69 -32.48 16.73
CA VAL A 65 -15.27 -32.60 17.12
C VAL A 65 -14.95 -33.99 17.67
N ASP A 66 -15.85 -34.56 18.47
CA ASP A 66 -15.67 -35.89 19.07
C ASP A 66 -15.89 -37.06 18.08
N ALA A 67 -16.43 -36.80 16.89
CA ALA A 67 -16.64 -37.81 15.84
C ALA A 67 -15.51 -37.82 14.79
N ALA A 68 -14.48 -36.99 14.96
CA ALA A 68 -13.39 -36.90 14.02
C ALA A 68 -12.44 -38.10 14.19
N GLU A 69 -12.14 -38.79 13.10
CA GLU A 69 -11.30 -39.99 13.11
C GLU A 69 -10.10 -39.79 12.18
N TRP A 70 -8.92 -40.25 12.61
CA TRP A 70 -7.75 -40.39 11.73
C TRP A 70 -7.51 -41.86 11.40
N PRO A 71 -6.96 -42.12 10.20
CA PRO A 71 -6.61 -43.48 9.84
C PRO A 71 -5.38 -43.93 10.63
N GLU A 72 -5.16 -45.23 10.68
CA GLU A 72 -3.88 -45.77 11.14
C GLU A 72 -2.77 -45.27 10.21
N MET A 73 -1.76 -44.62 10.78
CA MET A 73 -0.68 -43.98 10.03
C MET A 73 0.56 -44.88 10.03
N THR A 74 1.19 -45.04 8.88
CA THR A 74 2.49 -45.73 8.76
C THR A 74 3.62 -44.74 8.96
N ILE A 75 4.50 -44.99 9.94
CA ILE A 75 5.71 -44.19 10.17
C ILE A 75 6.79 -44.63 9.18
N HIS A 76 7.26 -43.72 8.34
CA HIS A 76 8.23 -44.03 7.30
C HIS A 76 9.68 -43.85 7.77
N VAL A 77 9.98 -42.77 8.49
CA VAL A 77 11.33 -42.45 8.99
C VAL A 77 11.23 -41.72 10.33
N PRO A 78 11.61 -42.36 11.45
CA PRO A 78 11.96 -41.65 12.66
C PRO A 78 13.45 -41.28 12.60
N GLU A 79 13.76 -39.99 12.47
CA GLU A 79 15.12 -39.47 12.56
C GLU A 79 15.26 -38.68 13.87
N GLY A 80 16.14 -39.17 14.76
CA GLY A 80 16.42 -38.53 16.04
C GLY A 80 17.83 -37.95 16.07
N GLY A 81 17.96 -36.67 16.39
CA GLY A 81 19.23 -35.99 16.64
C GLY A 81 19.29 -35.40 18.04
N SER A 82 20.39 -34.71 18.38
CA SER A 82 20.48 -33.96 19.65
C SER A 82 19.56 -32.74 19.67
N VAL A 83 19.34 -32.11 18.51
CA VAL A 83 18.59 -30.84 18.38
C VAL A 83 17.10 -31.05 18.10
N PHE A 84 16.75 -32.06 17.29
CA PHE A 84 15.37 -32.30 16.88
C PHE A 84 15.06 -33.78 16.68
N THR A 85 13.77 -34.09 16.65
CA THR A 85 13.20 -35.38 16.22
C THR A 85 12.25 -35.13 15.05
N ARG A 86 12.41 -35.87 13.95
CA ARG A 86 11.52 -35.84 12.78
C ARG A 86 10.72 -37.13 12.67
N LEU A 87 9.42 -37.00 12.40
CA LEU A 87 8.52 -38.10 12.07
C LEU A 87 7.83 -37.79 10.74
N GLU A 88 7.85 -38.75 9.82
CA GLU A 88 7.05 -38.71 8.60
C GLU A 88 6.06 -39.86 8.62
N LEU A 89 4.78 -39.55 8.42
CA LEU A 89 3.70 -40.50 8.44
C LEU A 89 2.81 -40.36 7.20
N THR A 90 2.35 -41.47 6.65
CA THR A 90 1.32 -41.49 5.61
C THR A 90 0.22 -42.48 5.98
N GLY A 91 -1.02 -42.13 5.67
CA GLY A 91 -2.19 -42.98 5.89
C GLY A 91 -3.29 -42.69 4.88
N GLN A 92 -4.35 -43.51 4.92
CA GLN A 92 -5.49 -43.40 4.03
C GLN A 92 -6.78 -43.34 4.84
N TRP A 93 -7.54 -42.27 4.69
CA TRP A 93 -8.87 -42.12 5.30
C TRP A 93 -9.93 -41.95 4.20
N GLN A 94 -10.83 -42.93 4.09
CA GLN A 94 -11.81 -42.98 3.00
C GLN A 94 -11.13 -42.79 1.63
N SER A 95 -11.52 -41.78 0.85
CA SER A 95 -10.94 -41.42 -0.45
C SER A 95 -9.80 -40.39 -0.37
N TYR A 96 -9.27 -40.12 0.82
CA TYR A 96 -8.24 -39.11 1.04
C TYR A 96 -6.93 -39.77 1.49
N ARG A 97 -5.85 -39.45 0.79
CA ARG A 97 -4.49 -39.74 1.26
C ARG A 97 -4.02 -38.63 2.18
N ILE A 98 -3.52 -39.01 3.35
CA ILE A 98 -3.06 -38.09 4.38
C ILE A 98 -1.56 -38.27 4.57
N ASP A 99 -0.83 -37.19 4.42
CA ASP A 99 0.61 -37.10 4.64
C ASP A 99 0.83 -36.17 5.86
N LEU A 100 1.62 -36.60 6.85
CA LEU A 100 1.91 -35.84 8.07
C LEU A 100 3.42 -35.80 8.30
N ALA A 101 3.98 -34.60 8.40
CA ALA A 101 5.36 -34.38 8.80
C ALA A 101 5.40 -33.65 10.14
N VAL A 102 6.11 -34.21 11.11
CA VAL A 102 6.30 -33.62 12.44
C VAL A 102 7.78 -33.37 12.66
N LEU A 103 8.13 -32.14 13.03
CA LEU A 103 9.48 -31.75 13.41
C LEU A 103 9.45 -31.17 14.82
N CYS A 104 9.91 -31.97 15.78
CA CYS A 104 10.02 -31.57 17.18
C CYS A 104 11.41 -31.01 17.45
N PHE A 105 11.49 -29.73 17.79
CA PHE A 105 12.69 -29.10 18.32
C PHE A 105 12.69 -29.26 19.84
N HIS A 106 13.71 -29.92 20.38
CA HIS A 106 13.78 -30.22 21.82
C HIS A 106 13.78 -28.98 22.71
N ALA A 107 14.03 -27.79 22.13
CA ALA A 107 13.95 -26.48 22.76
C ALA A 107 12.53 -26.00 23.12
N GLY A 108 11.46 -26.72 22.74
CA GLY A 108 10.09 -26.38 23.14
C GLY A 108 9.11 -26.14 21.98
N TYR A 109 9.47 -26.49 20.75
CA TYR A 109 8.60 -26.26 19.58
C TYR A 109 8.32 -27.55 18.81
N VAL A 110 7.12 -27.70 18.28
CA VAL A 110 6.75 -28.80 17.36
C VAL A 110 6.08 -28.23 16.13
N ASP A 111 6.73 -28.35 14.98
CA ASP A 111 6.15 -28.02 13.68
C ASP A 111 5.44 -29.23 13.11
N ILE A 112 4.26 -29.01 12.56
CA ILE A 112 3.40 -30.06 12.01
C ILE A 112 2.87 -29.59 10.66
N GLU A 113 3.26 -30.28 9.59
CA GLU A 113 2.69 -30.11 8.26
C GLU A 113 1.76 -31.29 7.95
N VAL A 114 0.55 -30.99 7.46
CA VAL A 114 -0.38 -32.01 7.01
C VAL A 114 -0.77 -31.76 5.56
N GLY A 115 -0.74 -32.82 4.76
CA GLY A 115 -1.22 -32.86 3.38
C GLY A 115 -2.44 -33.76 3.25
N VAL A 116 -3.49 -33.26 2.61
CA VAL A 116 -4.72 -34.01 2.30
C VAL A 116 -4.90 -34.05 0.79
N THR A 117 -4.83 -35.22 0.18
CA THR A 117 -5.00 -35.42 -1.26
C THR A 117 -6.30 -36.15 -1.53
N ASN A 118 -7.23 -35.56 -2.30
CA ASN A 118 -8.43 -36.26 -2.73
C ASN A 118 -8.09 -37.25 -3.86
N GLU A 119 -8.30 -38.54 -3.63
CA GLU A 119 -8.08 -39.60 -4.63
C GLU A 119 -9.37 -39.99 -5.37
N ALA A 120 -10.53 -39.48 -4.94
CA ALA A 120 -11.82 -39.67 -5.60
C ALA A 120 -12.24 -38.43 -6.42
N ALA A 121 -13.37 -38.57 -7.11
CA ALA A 121 -14.01 -37.47 -7.83
C ALA A 121 -14.38 -36.31 -6.88
N GLU A 122 -14.28 -35.08 -7.36
CA GLU A 122 -14.75 -33.88 -6.66
C GLU A 122 -16.26 -34.01 -6.35
N ARG A 123 -16.66 -33.66 -5.12
CA ARG A 123 -18.06 -33.68 -4.66
C ARG A 123 -18.54 -32.26 -4.41
N LYS A 124 -19.75 -31.94 -4.88
CA LYS A 124 -20.47 -30.69 -4.58
C LYS A 124 -21.32 -30.83 -3.31
N HIS A 125 -21.55 -29.70 -2.63
CA HIS A 125 -22.30 -29.58 -1.38
C HIS A 125 -21.81 -30.49 -0.24
N ALA A 126 -20.50 -30.73 -0.19
CA ALA A 126 -19.86 -31.54 0.84
C ALA A 126 -18.93 -30.66 1.68
N TYR A 127 -18.94 -30.90 2.99
CA TYR A 127 -18.04 -30.28 3.96
C TYR A 127 -16.95 -31.28 4.37
N LEU A 128 -15.70 -30.84 4.33
CA LEU A 128 -14.53 -31.59 4.78
C LEU A 128 -13.74 -30.67 5.70
N ALA A 129 -13.35 -31.17 6.87
CA ALA A 129 -12.54 -30.41 7.82
C ALA A 129 -11.56 -31.31 8.57
N LEU A 130 -10.43 -30.73 8.93
CA LEU A 130 -9.54 -31.26 9.95
C LEU A 130 -9.94 -30.71 11.31
N VAL A 131 -10.05 -31.59 12.29
CA VAL A 131 -10.21 -31.28 13.71
C VAL A 131 -8.85 -31.45 14.41
N LYS A 132 -8.49 -30.47 15.23
CA LYS A 132 -7.30 -30.44 16.09
C LYS A 132 -7.79 -30.29 17.51
N LYS A 133 -7.55 -31.27 18.36
CA LYS A 133 -7.93 -31.23 19.76
C LYS A 133 -6.67 -31.32 20.61
N LEU A 134 -6.46 -30.30 21.42
CA LEU A 134 -5.31 -30.20 22.30
C LEU A 134 -5.75 -30.33 23.75
N SER A 135 -5.23 -31.36 24.40
CA SER A 135 -5.52 -31.72 25.78
C SER A 135 -4.22 -31.72 26.59
N VAL A 136 -4.31 -31.29 27.85
CA VAL A 136 -3.17 -31.24 28.78
C VAL A 136 -3.49 -32.03 30.05
N ASN A 137 -2.47 -32.66 30.64
CA ASN A 137 -2.62 -33.43 31.88
C ASN A 137 -2.68 -32.56 33.16
N GLN A 138 -2.66 -31.23 33.04
CA GLN A 138 -2.65 -30.28 34.15
C GLN A 138 -3.79 -29.25 34.05
N PRO A 139 -4.20 -28.62 35.17
CA PRO A 139 -5.29 -27.63 35.15
C PRO A 139 -4.93 -26.35 34.39
N VAL A 140 -5.84 -25.91 33.52
CA VAL A 140 -5.77 -24.60 32.82
C VAL A 140 -6.23 -23.50 33.77
N THR A 141 -5.45 -22.43 33.89
CA THR A 141 -5.74 -21.24 34.72
C THR A 141 -5.93 -19.96 33.90
N GLY A 142 -5.50 -19.96 32.64
CA GLY A 142 -5.60 -18.81 31.74
C GLY A 142 -5.63 -19.25 30.28
N SER A 143 -6.09 -18.35 29.41
CA SER A 143 -6.16 -18.58 27.97
C SER A 143 -6.15 -17.26 27.22
N ALA A 144 -5.60 -17.24 26.02
CA ALA A 144 -5.69 -16.09 25.13
C ALA A 144 -5.83 -16.54 23.68
N SER A 145 -6.24 -15.64 22.81
CA SER A 145 -6.30 -15.91 21.38
C SER A 145 -6.02 -14.69 20.54
N ARG A 146 -5.56 -14.93 19.31
CA ARG A 146 -5.58 -13.94 18.24
C ARG A 146 -6.50 -14.41 17.13
N LEU A 147 -7.51 -13.59 16.87
CA LEU A 147 -8.55 -13.82 15.88
C LEU A 147 -8.57 -12.61 14.94
N TYR A 148 -8.30 -12.85 13.65
CA TYR A 148 -8.21 -11.81 12.62
C TYR A 148 -7.23 -10.67 12.94
N GLY A 149 -6.09 -10.98 13.55
CA GLY A 149 -5.17 -9.93 13.99
C GLY A 149 -5.49 -9.31 15.35
N ARG A 150 -6.70 -9.48 15.89
CA ARG A 150 -7.09 -8.95 17.21
C ARG A 150 -6.69 -9.91 18.32
N VAL A 151 -6.03 -9.39 19.35
CA VAL A 151 -5.57 -10.14 20.50
C VAL A 151 -6.53 -9.96 21.67
N LYS A 152 -6.89 -11.05 22.36
CA LYS A 152 -7.70 -11.05 23.58
C LYS A 152 -7.20 -12.05 24.61
N ASP A 153 -7.37 -11.73 25.89
CA ASP A 153 -7.11 -12.61 27.04
C ASP A 153 -8.24 -13.63 27.28
N GLU A 154 -8.94 -14.01 26.20
CA GLU A 154 -10.05 -14.95 26.20
C GLU A 154 -10.01 -15.76 24.89
N LEU A 155 -10.57 -16.97 24.91
CA LEU A 155 -10.72 -17.81 23.69
C LEU A 155 -11.88 -17.35 22.80
N GLN A 156 -12.81 -16.53 23.31
CA GLN A 156 -14.03 -16.13 22.61
C GLN A 156 -14.28 -14.62 22.68
N PHE A 157 -15.14 -14.11 21.79
CA PHE A 157 -15.59 -12.72 21.77
C PHE A 157 -17.08 -12.66 22.13
N ASP A 158 -17.51 -11.66 22.92
CA ASP A 158 -18.85 -11.53 23.54
C ASP A 158 -20.08 -11.50 22.61
N SER A 159 -19.89 -11.49 21.29
CA SER A 159 -20.98 -11.61 20.32
C SER A 159 -20.41 -12.27 19.07
N PRO A 160 -20.88 -13.47 18.68
CA PRO A 160 -20.50 -14.05 17.41
C PRO A 160 -21.16 -13.18 16.33
N PRO A 161 -20.39 -12.56 15.44
CA PRO A 161 -20.95 -12.31 14.13
C PRO A 161 -21.20 -13.71 13.57
N ASP A 162 -22.43 -14.04 13.20
CA ASP A 162 -22.94 -15.42 12.99
C ASP A 162 -22.16 -16.30 11.96
N ILE A 163 -21.02 -15.82 11.44
CA ILE A 163 -20.18 -16.44 10.42
C ILE A 163 -18.65 -16.27 10.72
N LEU A 164 -18.26 -15.49 11.73
CA LEU A 164 -16.88 -14.98 11.94
C LEU A 164 -15.99 -15.76 12.93
N PHE A 165 -16.14 -17.07 13.07
CA PHE A 165 -15.10 -17.86 13.77
C PHE A 165 -13.93 -18.25 12.86
N GLN A 166 -13.87 -17.76 11.63
CA GLN A 166 -12.78 -18.08 10.69
C GLN A 166 -11.53 -17.24 11.05
N GLY A 167 -10.32 -17.60 10.63
CA GLY A 167 -9.12 -16.76 10.87
C GLY A 167 -8.55 -16.78 12.30
N LEU A 168 -8.59 -17.93 12.98
CA LEU A 168 -7.76 -18.16 14.18
C LEU A 168 -6.28 -18.22 13.82
N ASP A 169 -5.53 -17.20 14.21
CA ASP A 169 -4.08 -17.10 14.03
C ASP A 169 -3.37 -17.99 15.05
N TRP A 170 -3.65 -17.75 16.34
CA TRP A 170 -3.14 -18.56 17.44
C TRP A 170 -4.09 -18.58 18.63
N ALA A 171 -3.96 -19.61 19.46
CA ALA A 171 -4.59 -19.70 20.77
C ALA A 171 -3.61 -20.27 21.79
N THR A 172 -3.70 -19.77 23.03
CA THR A 172 -2.91 -20.24 24.16
C THR A 172 -3.81 -20.76 25.27
N ILE A 173 -3.31 -21.78 25.96
CA ILE A 173 -3.79 -22.19 27.28
C ILE A 173 -2.58 -22.23 28.21
N GLU A 174 -2.77 -21.82 29.47
CA GLU A 174 -1.69 -21.78 30.46
C GLU A 174 -2.13 -22.29 31.82
N GLY A 175 -1.14 -22.71 32.61
CA GLY A 175 -1.32 -23.19 33.98
C GLY A 175 -0.16 -22.76 34.87
N SER A 176 -0.06 -23.37 36.06
CA SER A 176 1.00 -23.05 37.02
C SER A 176 2.38 -23.54 36.52
N GLY A 177 3.14 -22.65 35.88
CA GLY A 177 4.50 -22.96 35.43
C GLY A 177 4.57 -23.58 34.03
N TRP A 178 3.52 -23.45 33.22
CA TRP A 178 3.53 -23.85 31.82
C TRP A 178 2.54 -23.03 30.96
N ALA A 179 2.83 -22.92 29.67
CA ALA A 179 1.90 -22.49 28.63
C ALA A 179 2.04 -23.38 27.39
N VAL A 180 0.93 -23.60 26.69
CA VAL A 180 0.89 -24.25 25.38
C VAL A 180 0.20 -23.31 24.40
N GLU A 181 0.91 -22.99 23.33
CA GLU A 181 0.44 -22.13 22.25
C GLU A 181 0.28 -22.97 20.98
N LEU A 182 -0.91 -22.92 20.38
CA LEU A 182 -1.21 -23.45 19.06
C LEU A 182 -1.26 -22.30 18.07
N MET A 183 -0.30 -22.27 17.14
CA MET A 183 -0.22 -21.33 16.02
C MET A 183 -0.62 -22.05 14.74
N ASN A 184 -1.56 -21.48 14.00
CA ASN A 184 -1.92 -21.99 12.67
C ASN A 184 -1.18 -21.20 11.59
N ASP A 185 -0.76 -21.89 10.55
CA ASP A 185 -0.32 -21.24 9.31
C ASP A 185 -1.43 -20.32 8.79
N GLN A 186 -1.11 -19.05 8.51
CA GLN A 186 -2.14 -18.08 8.19
C GLN A 186 -2.74 -18.34 6.79
N THR A 187 -4.00 -18.74 6.75
CA THR A 187 -4.76 -18.88 5.49
C THR A 187 -5.42 -17.56 5.10
N PHE A 188 -4.99 -17.00 3.96
CA PHE A 188 -5.38 -15.70 3.42
C PHE A 188 -6.90 -15.50 3.30
N ASN A 189 -7.52 -14.82 4.28
CA ASN A 189 -8.93 -14.44 4.21
C ASN A 189 -9.12 -12.98 4.61
N TRP A 190 -9.75 -12.20 3.73
CA TRP A 190 -10.11 -10.81 4.00
C TRP A 190 -11.56 -10.72 4.41
N HIS A 191 -11.84 -9.99 5.48
CA HIS A 191 -13.20 -9.63 5.83
C HIS A 191 -13.32 -8.12 5.75
N LYS A 192 -14.40 -7.63 5.17
CA LYS A 192 -14.70 -6.22 5.04
C LYS A 192 -16.06 -5.99 5.66
N LEU A 193 -16.15 -5.06 6.59
CA LEU A 193 -17.46 -4.63 7.04
C LEU A 193 -18.14 -3.81 5.95
N THR A 194 -19.30 -4.25 5.47
CA THR A 194 -20.14 -3.49 4.54
C THR A 194 -20.78 -2.31 5.27
N PRO A 195 -21.24 -1.27 4.53
CA PRO A 195 -21.85 -0.09 5.14
C PRO A 195 -23.04 -0.36 6.07
N ASP A 196 -23.78 -1.45 5.83
CA ASP A 196 -24.89 -1.92 6.65
C ASP A 196 -24.45 -2.75 7.88
N GLY A 197 -23.15 -2.89 8.13
CA GLY A 197 -22.59 -3.61 9.27
C GLY A 197 -22.51 -5.13 9.08
N LYS A 198 -22.76 -5.65 7.87
CA LYS A 198 -22.49 -7.06 7.55
C LYS A 198 -21.00 -7.26 7.28
N TRP A 199 -20.53 -8.50 7.36
CA TRP A 199 -19.16 -8.85 7.00
C TRP A 199 -19.13 -9.48 5.61
N TYR A 200 -18.25 -8.96 4.76
CA TYR A 200 -18.00 -9.39 3.40
C TYR A 200 -16.66 -10.12 3.34
N LEU A 201 -16.63 -11.35 2.85
CA LEU A 201 -15.38 -12.08 2.63
C LEU A 201 -14.77 -11.64 1.28
N GLU A 202 -13.74 -10.78 1.31
CA GLU A 202 -12.91 -10.38 0.15
C GLU A 202 -11.84 -11.45 -0.17
N CYS A 203 -12.13 -12.77 -0.10
CA CYS A 203 -11.53 -13.77 -1.01
C CYS A 203 -12.01 -15.24 -0.95
N ASN A 204 -12.03 -15.81 -2.17
CA ASN A 204 -11.98 -17.18 -2.70
C ASN A 204 -12.21 -18.44 -1.84
N GLY A 205 -13.33 -19.12 -2.13
CA GLY A 205 -13.25 -20.28 -3.04
C GLY A 205 -12.85 -21.63 -2.46
N ARG A 206 -11.59 -21.73 -2.02
CA ARG A 206 -10.85 -23.01 -1.93
C ARG A 206 -9.75 -23.03 -0.86
N MET A 207 -9.75 -22.10 0.10
CA MET A 207 -8.72 -22.05 1.14
C MET A 207 -9.15 -22.77 2.42
N ALA A 208 -8.16 -23.23 3.18
CA ALA A 208 -8.40 -23.76 4.50
C ALA A 208 -8.85 -22.63 5.45
N MET A 209 -9.75 -22.90 6.40
CA MET A 209 -10.24 -21.88 7.35
C MET A 209 -10.20 -22.39 8.78
N HIS A 210 -9.39 -21.75 9.63
CA HIS A 210 -9.23 -22.11 11.03
C HIS A 210 -10.26 -21.44 11.93
N ARG A 211 -10.88 -22.22 12.82
CA ARG A 211 -11.82 -21.73 13.83
C ARG A 211 -11.64 -22.42 15.17
N LEU A 212 -12.02 -21.75 16.26
CA LEU A 212 -12.18 -22.40 17.56
C LEU A 212 -13.56 -23.06 17.63
N ALA A 213 -13.63 -24.25 18.20
CA ALA A 213 -14.87 -24.94 18.57
C ALA A 213 -15.06 -24.85 20.09
N GLU A 214 -16.31 -24.76 20.54
CA GLU A 214 -16.65 -24.77 21.97
C GLU A 214 -16.18 -26.07 22.65
N SER A 215 -15.57 -25.94 23.82
CA SER A 215 -15.04 -27.05 24.61
C SER A 215 -14.80 -26.61 26.06
N ASP A 216 -15.24 -27.44 27.02
CA ASP A 216 -15.18 -27.13 28.46
C ASP A 216 -13.81 -27.39 29.11
N ALA A 217 -12.93 -28.14 28.46
CA ALA A 217 -11.66 -28.63 29.04
C ALA A 217 -10.46 -28.65 28.08
N ASP A 218 -10.70 -28.64 26.77
CA ASP A 218 -9.68 -28.80 25.73
C ASP A 218 -9.67 -27.60 24.78
N LEU A 219 -8.53 -27.32 24.15
CA LEU A 219 -8.46 -26.38 23.03
C LEU A 219 -8.83 -27.14 21.74
N CYS A 220 -9.99 -26.81 21.16
CA CYS A 220 -10.47 -27.44 19.94
C CYS A 220 -10.43 -26.45 18.77
N CYS A 221 -9.66 -26.77 17.73
CA CYS A 221 -9.57 -25.99 16.51
C CYS A 221 -10.00 -26.82 15.29
N VAL A 222 -10.85 -26.25 14.44
CA VAL A 222 -11.32 -26.87 13.21
C VAL A 222 -10.78 -26.10 12.01
N THR A 223 -10.20 -26.81 11.05
CA THR A 223 -9.70 -26.29 9.78
C THR A 223 -10.57 -26.83 8.66
N ALA A 224 -11.50 -26.01 8.15
CA ALA A 224 -12.30 -26.39 6.98
C ALA A 224 -11.36 -26.57 5.78
N ILE A 225 -11.47 -27.66 5.04
CA ILE A 225 -10.67 -27.98 3.83
C ILE A 225 -11.51 -27.73 2.56
N THR A 226 -12.84 -27.84 2.66
CA THR A 226 -13.78 -27.43 1.60
C THR A 226 -13.98 -25.92 1.59
N GLY A 227 -13.91 -25.30 0.41
CA GLY A 227 -14.18 -23.87 0.23
C GLY A 227 -15.48 -23.60 -0.53
N ARG A 228 -15.98 -22.37 -0.38
CA ARG A 228 -17.18 -21.84 -1.05
C ARG A 228 -16.90 -21.49 -2.51
N ARG A 229 -17.41 -22.25 -3.49
CA ARG A 229 -17.34 -21.89 -4.92
C ARG A 229 -18.41 -20.84 -5.25
N TYR A 230 -17.99 -19.71 -5.84
CA TYR A 230 -18.91 -18.70 -6.34
C TYR A 230 -19.60 -19.21 -7.61
N GLU A 231 -20.92 -19.29 -7.61
CA GLU A 231 -21.70 -19.45 -8.85
C GLU A 231 -22.19 -18.09 -9.41
N LYS A 232 -22.14 -17.00 -8.62
CA LYS A 232 -22.53 -15.64 -9.03
C LYS A 232 -21.54 -14.58 -8.56
N THR A 233 -21.49 -13.49 -9.32
CA THR A 233 -20.51 -12.39 -9.28
C THR A 233 -20.22 -11.78 -7.89
N LYS A 234 -19.03 -11.17 -7.80
CA LYS A 234 -18.31 -10.46 -6.73
C LYS A 234 -19.09 -9.66 -5.65
N TYR A 235 -20.41 -9.54 -5.65
CA TYR A 235 -21.12 -8.52 -4.82
C TYR A 235 -22.30 -8.97 -3.97
N ASP A 236 -22.73 -10.24 -3.98
CA ASP A 236 -23.83 -10.68 -3.12
C ASP A 236 -23.33 -11.33 -1.82
N ALA A 237 -23.52 -10.62 -0.70
CA ALA A 237 -23.38 -11.17 0.66
C ALA A 237 -24.34 -12.35 0.92
N ASP A 238 -25.37 -12.49 0.08
CA ASP A 238 -26.45 -13.48 0.18
C ASP A 238 -26.34 -14.59 -0.90
N GLY A 239 -25.22 -14.71 -1.61
CA GLY A 239 -25.07 -15.71 -2.68
C GLY A 239 -25.09 -17.15 -2.17
N ASP A 240 -25.79 -18.05 -2.87
CA ASP A 240 -25.67 -19.50 -2.66
C ASP A 240 -24.23 -19.95 -2.96
N TYR A 241 -23.58 -20.56 -1.97
CA TYR A 241 -22.21 -21.07 -2.09
C TYR A 241 -22.20 -22.59 -2.24
N ASP A 242 -21.53 -23.10 -3.27
CA ASP A 242 -21.27 -24.54 -3.41
C ASP A 242 -20.00 -24.90 -2.62
N HIS A 243 -20.14 -25.60 -1.49
CA HIS A 243 -18.98 -26.20 -0.84
C HIS A 243 -18.50 -27.41 -1.63
N ILE A 244 -17.24 -27.36 -2.10
CA ILE A 244 -16.64 -28.40 -2.94
C ILE A 244 -15.43 -29.02 -2.26
N THR A 245 -15.30 -30.34 -2.35
CA THR A 245 -14.09 -31.05 -1.90
C THR A 245 -12.90 -30.72 -2.80
N PRO A 246 -11.65 -30.95 -2.37
CA PRO A 246 -10.49 -30.74 -3.23
C PRO A 246 -10.61 -31.53 -4.55
N PRO A 247 -10.12 -31.01 -5.69
CA PRO A 247 -10.15 -31.75 -6.95
C PRO A 247 -9.34 -33.05 -6.87
N THR A 248 -9.72 -34.04 -7.66
CA THR A 248 -9.00 -35.33 -7.74
C THR A 248 -7.51 -35.12 -8.04
N GLY A 249 -6.65 -35.76 -7.26
CA GLY A 249 -5.19 -35.69 -7.35
C GLY A 249 -4.58 -34.38 -6.85
N LYS A 250 -5.37 -33.42 -6.37
CA LYS A 250 -4.85 -32.18 -5.78
C LYS A 250 -4.67 -32.36 -4.27
N ARG A 251 -3.47 -32.02 -3.80
CA ARG A 251 -3.11 -31.96 -2.38
C ARG A 251 -3.41 -30.55 -1.85
N VAL A 252 -4.10 -30.50 -0.71
CA VAL A 252 -4.20 -29.30 0.14
C VAL A 252 -3.26 -29.52 1.32
N SER A 253 -2.32 -28.60 1.53
CA SER A 253 -1.42 -28.64 2.68
C SER A 253 -1.75 -27.51 3.65
N TYR A 254 -1.47 -27.73 4.94
CA TYR A 254 -1.49 -26.70 5.98
C TYR A 254 -0.43 -27.04 7.03
N ALA A 255 0.16 -26.01 7.62
CA ALA A 255 1.11 -26.16 8.72
C ALA A 255 0.54 -25.59 10.02
N MET A 256 1.13 -26.01 11.13
CA MET A 256 0.91 -25.43 12.45
C MET A 256 2.14 -25.63 13.31
N ARG A 257 2.27 -24.80 14.33
CA ARG A 257 3.28 -24.92 15.37
C ARG A 257 2.64 -25.03 16.74
N LEU A 258 3.17 -25.93 17.54
CA LEU A 258 2.98 -25.94 18.98
C LEU A 258 4.22 -25.34 19.65
N CYS A 259 4.03 -24.34 20.50
CA CYS A 259 5.06 -23.83 21.40
C CYS A 259 4.70 -24.22 22.83
N ILE A 260 5.65 -24.83 23.52
CA ILE A 260 5.51 -25.26 24.91
C ILE A 260 6.59 -24.54 25.72
N ASP A 261 6.16 -23.66 26.61
CA ASP A 261 7.05 -22.82 27.40
C ASP A 261 6.53 -22.71 28.85
N ASP A 262 7.21 -21.92 29.68
CA ASP A 262 6.67 -21.41 30.94
C ASP A 262 5.52 -20.40 30.67
N PRO A 263 4.72 -19.96 31.66
CA PRO A 263 3.62 -19.03 31.40
C PRO A 263 4.12 -17.73 30.77
N LEU A 264 3.46 -17.30 29.69
CA LEU A 264 3.86 -16.15 28.88
C LEU A 264 2.73 -15.13 28.84
N ALA A 265 3.06 -13.84 28.93
CA ALA A 265 2.08 -12.79 28.69
C ALA A 265 1.57 -12.86 27.24
N THR A 266 0.30 -12.50 27.01
CA THR A 266 -0.37 -12.47 25.69
C THR A 266 0.43 -11.75 24.60
N ALA A 267 1.11 -10.66 24.94
CA ALA A 267 2.00 -9.94 24.02
C ALA A 267 3.14 -10.83 23.48
N ARG A 268 3.69 -11.72 24.31
CA ARG A 268 4.78 -12.63 23.95
C ARG A 268 4.30 -13.79 23.07
N ALA A 269 3.08 -14.28 23.25
CA ALA A 269 2.45 -15.23 22.33
C ALA A 269 2.30 -14.60 20.93
N ASN A 270 1.77 -13.37 20.87
CA ASN A 270 1.68 -12.65 19.60
C ASN A 270 3.04 -12.43 18.93
N GLU A 271 4.09 -12.13 19.70
CA GLU A 271 5.47 -12.06 19.18
C GLU A 271 5.94 -13.41 18.64
N ASN A 272 5.68 -14.51 19.35
CA ASN A 272 6.05 -15.86 18.93
C ASN A 272 5.34 -16.25 17.61
N PHE A 273 4.08 -15.83 17.44
CA PHE A 273 3.34 -16.02 16.20
C PHE A 273 3.88 -15.17 15.04
N ILE A 274 4.11 -13.87 15.26
CA ILE A 274 4.71 -12.98 14.24
C ILE A 274 6.06 -13.54 13.81
N LEU A 275 6.83 -14.00 14.79
CA LEU A 275 8.02 -14.78 14.55
C LEU A 275 7.69 -15.97 13.67
N TYR A 276 6.79 -16.88 14.10
CA TYR A 276 6.46 -18.15 13.44
C TYR A 276 6.19 -17.99 11.95
N GLU A 277 5.29 -17.08 11.61
CA GLU A 277 4.84 -16.75 10.27
C GLU A 277 5.79 -15.80 9.51
N GLY A 278 6.66 -15.08 10.21
CA GLY A 278 7.60 -14.16 9.58
C GLY A 278 8.44 -14.87 8.52
N TYR A 279 8.90 -14.12 7.51
CA TYR A 279 9.82 -14.66 6.51
C TYR A 279 10.99 -15.34 7.24
N ARG A 280 11.29 -16.61 6.98
CA ARG A 280 12.38 -17.32 7.68
C ARG A 280 13.10 -18.25 6.76
N ARG A 281 14.42 -18.23 6.79
CA ARG A 281 15.23 -19.26 6.13
C ARG A 281 15.85 -20.13 7.20
N SER A 282 15.40 -21.38 7.28
CA SER A 282 16.14 -22.41 7.99
C SER A 282 17.06 -23.11 7.00
N HIS A 283 18.34 -23.19 7.32
CA HIS A 283 19.28 -24.03 6.57
C HIS A 283 20.24 -24.70 7.53
N ASN A 284 20.80 -25.82 7.10
CA ASN A 284 21.82 -26.53 7.85
C ASN A 284 23.19 -26.10 7.32
N ASP A 285 23.95 -25.38 8.13
CA ASP A 285 25.34 -25.04 7.85
C ASP A 285 26.25 -25.87 8.76
N ASN A 286 26.99 -26.82 8.18
CA ASN A 286 27.95 -27.68 8.89
C ASN A 286 27.39 -28.42 10.13
N GLY A 287 26.13 -28.86 10.09
CA GLY A 287 25.48 -29.58 11.19
C GLY A 287 24.82 -28.66 12.22
N VAL A 288 24.86 -27.35 12.01
CA VAL A 288 24.16 -26.35 12.83
C VAL A 288 22.94 -25.85 12.05
N ALA A 289 21.77 -25.98 12.66
CA ALA A 289 20.56 -25.37 12.11
C ALA A 289 20.64 -23.85 12.31
N VAL A 290 20.79 -23.11 11.22
CA VAL A 290 20.76 -21.65 11.20
C VAL A 290 19.35 -21.23 10.84
N ILE A 291 18.71 -20.43 11.71
CA ILE A 291 17.40 -19.84 11.47
C ILE A 291 17.59 -18.34 11.27
N ASP A 292 17.38 -17.87 10.04
CA ASP A 292 17.21 -16.45 9.76
C ASP A 292 15.79 -16.04 10.17
N LEU A 293 15.67 -15.11 11.12
CA LEU A 293 14.39 -14.65 11.66
C LEU A 293 13.66 -13.65 10.74
N GLY A 294 14.25 -13.30 9.59
CA GLY A 294 13.48 -12.79 8.47
C GLY A 294 14.02 -11.57 7.77
N VAL A 295 13.09 -10.78 7.21
CA VAL A 295 13.47 -9.62 6.42
C VAL A 295 14.04 -8.54 7.35
N ARG A 296 15.34 -8.28 7.24
CA ARG A 296 16.01 -7.32 8.14
C ARG A 296 15.57 -5.88 7.89
N HIS A 297 15.16 -5.57 6.67
CA HIS A 297 14.82 -4.22 6.24
C HIS A 297 13.72 -4.23 5.18
N THR A 298 12.90 -3.18 5.16
CA THR A 298 11.86 -2.99 4.14
C THR A 298 12.19 -1.73 3.35
N THR A 299 12.35 -1.87 2.05
CA THR A 299 12.51 -0.73 1.13
C THR A 299 11.14 -0.14 0.82
N ILE A 300 11.00 1.17 0.92
CA ILE A 300 9.77 1.89 0.67
C ILE A 300 9.89 2.59 -0.69
N GLY A 301 8.91 2.33 -1.53
CA GLY A 301 8.83 2.93 -2.85
C GLY A 301 7.49 3.61 -3.09
N VAL A 302 7.36 4.16 -4.29
CA VAL A 302 6.17 4.86 -4.75
C VAL A 302 5.77 4.39 -6.13
N LEU A 303 4.46 4.42 -6.41
CA LEU A 303 3.98 4.28 -7.77
C LEU A 303 4.11 5.61 -8.49
N TYR A 304 4.70 5.54 -9.68
CA TYR A 304 4.91 6.67 -10.55
C TYR A 304 4.25 6.45 -11.90
N ILE A 305 3.53 7.49 -12.34
CA ILE A 305 3.04 7.65 -13.71
C ILE A 305 3.40 9.08 -14.12
N PRO A 306 4.30 9.28 -15.09
CA PRO A 306 4.86 10.60 -15.40
C PRO A 306 3.81 11.61 -15.89
N ASP A 307 2.74 11.17 -16.54
CA ASP A 307 1.75 12.02 -17.21
C ASP A 307 0.39 12.08 -16.52
N ARG A 308 0.23 11.51 -15.31
CA ARG A 308 -1.10 11.37 -14.69
C ARG A 308 -1.85 12.69 -14.50
N LEU A 309 -1.13 13.77 -14.21
CA LEU A 309 -1.73 15.11 -14.14
C LEU A 309 -2.21 15.58 -15.52
N ALA A 310 -1.45 15.28 -16.59
CA ALA A 310 -1.83 15.62 -17.96
C ALA A 310 -3.01 14.77 -18.46
N GLU A 311 -3.07 13.49 -18.09
CA GLU A 311 -4.22 12.60 -18.33
C GLU A 311 -5.51 13.23 -17.80
N ASP A 312 -5.53 13.62 -16.53
CA ASP A 312 -6.73 14.17 -15.90
C ASP A 312 -7.18 15.48 -16.56
N PHE A 313 -6.23 16.30 -17.01
CA PHE A 313 -6.51 17.59 -17.66
C PHE A 313 -6.94 17.45 -19.13
N VAL A 314 -6.38 16.49 -19.89
CA VAL A 314 -6.79 16.22 -21.28
C VAL A 314 -8.16 15.54 -21.30
N LEU A 315 -8.41 14.55 -20.43
CA LEU A 315 -9.73 13.92 -20.27
C LEU A 315 -10.81 14.91 -19.85
N TRP A 316 -10.42 16.01 -19.18
CA TRP A 316 -11.32 17.09 -18.79
C TRP A 316 -11.69 18.05 -19.94
N HIS A 317 -10.96 18.02 -21.05
CA HIS A 317 -11.15 18.90 -22.21
C HIS A 317 -11.57 18.19 -23.51
N SER A 318 -11.37 16.88 -23.64
CA SER A 318 -11.70 16.13 -24.84
C SER A 318 -13.01 15.33 -24.69
N ASP A 319 -13.84 15.35 -25.73
CA ASP A 319 -14.83 14.30 -25.94
C ASP A 319 -14.10 12.93 -25.96
N THR A 320 -14.67 11.93 -25.30
CA THR A 320 -14.00 10.84 -24.58
C THR A 320 -13.31 9.76 -25.43
N THR A 321 -12.92 10.10 -26.66
CA THR A 321 -12.34 9.19 -27.66
C THR A 321 -10.81 9.31 -27.79
N VAL A 322 -10.16 10.26 -27.12
CA VAL A 322 -8.69 10.36 -27.11
C VAL A 322 -8.13 9.29 -26.17
N GLY A 323 -7.33 8.38 -26.72
CA GLY A 323 -6.87 7.14 -26.11
C GLY A 323 -6.08 7.27 -24.80
N LYS A 324 -5.93 6.14 -24.11
CA LYS A 324 -5.23 5.97 -22.82
C LYS A 324 -3.80 6.58 -22.82
N THR A 325 -3.55 7.54 -21.92
CA THR A 325 -2.26 8.01 -21.33
C THR A 325 -1.01 8.07 -22.22
N ASN A 326 -0.42 6.93 -22.59
CA ASN A 326 0.93 6.89 -23.16
C ASN A 326 1.07 7.62 -24.50
N ASP A 327 -0.03 7.90 -25.20
CA ASP A 327 -0.04 8.66 -26.45
C ASP A 327 0.33 10.16 -26.24
N LEU A 328 0.27 10.67 -25.01
CA LEU A 328 0.70 12.05 -24.69
C LEU A 328 2.21 12.18 -24.64
N LEU A 329 2.94 11.17 -24.18
CA LEU A 329 4.41 11.16 -24.07
C LEU A 329 5.10 11.12 -25.45
N MET A 330 4.34 10.78 -26.48
CA MET A 330 4.79 10.56 -27.86
C MET A 330 4.96 11.83 -28.70
N LYS A 331 4.54 12.99 -28.19
CA LYS A 331 4.53 14.22 -28.98
C LYS A 331 5.80 15.05 -28.73
N PRO A 332 6.30 15.82 -29.73
CA PRO A 332 7.49 16.67 -29.57
C PRO A 332 7.41 17.64 -28.38
N GLU A 333 6.21 18.06 -28.00
CA GLU A 333 5.91 18.94 -26.87
C GLU A 333 6.21 18.27 -25.52
N SER A 334 6.28 16.94 -25.46
CA SER A 334 6.53 16.15 -24.25
C SER A 334 7.95 16.26 -23.72
N ARG A 335 8.88 16.88 -24.48
CA ARG A 335 10.17 17.36 -23.97
C ARG A 335 10.04 18.31 -22.79
N GLN A 336 8.88 18.96 -22.64
CA GLN A 336 8.60 19.83 -21.49
C GLN A 336 8.31 19.03 -20.20
N LEU A 337 8.06 17.71 -20.28
CA LEU A 337 7.85 16.85 -19.11
C LEU A 337 9.18 16.40 -18.47
N ILE A 338 10.30 16.53 -19.19
CA ILE A 338 11.63 16.07 -18.75
C ILE A 338 12.01 16.73 -17.43
N ASP A 339 11.93 18.07 -17.35
CA ASP A 339 12.26 18.81 -16.13
C ASP A 339 11.45 18.35 -14.91
N PHE A 340 10.27 17.78 -15.12
CA PHE A 340 9.41 17.33 -14.04
C PHE A 340 9.73 15.93 -13.63
N ILE A 341 9.95 15.04 -14.60
CA ILE A 341 10.45 13.70 -14.33
C ILE A 341 11.74 13.87 -13.52
N GLU A 342 12.69 14.69 -13.96
CA GLU A 342 13.90 14.97 -13.20
C GLU A 342 13.60 15.54 -11.80
N ARG A 343 12.68 16.51 -11.67
CA ARG A 343 12.29 17.04 -10.36
C ARG A 343 11.68 15.98 -9.45
N ASP A 344 10.78 15.15 -9.97
CA ASP A 344 10.09 14.10 -9.24
C ASP A 344 11.12 13.05 -8.75
N PHE A 345 12.08 12.68 -9.60
CA PHE A 345 13.18 11.77 -9.25
C PHE A 345 14.18 12.39 -8.25
N ARG A 346 14.47 13.69 -8.33
CA ARG A 346 15.26 14.40 -7.30
C ARG A 346 14.53 14.40 -5.95
N ILE A 347 13.21 14.56 -5.94
CA ILE A 347 12.38 14.46 -4.72
C ILE A 347 12.41 13.03 -4.18
N MET A 348 12.22 12.01 -5.02
CA MET A 348 12.31 10.60 -4.60
C MET A 348 13.69 10.29 -4.00
N SER A 349 14.77 10.75 -4.63
CA SER A 349 16.15 10.65 -4.12
C SER A 349 16.31 11.33 -2.76
N ALA A 350 15.79 12.55 -2.59
CA ALA A 350 15.86 13.28 -1.32
C ALA A 350 15.05 12.63 -0.20
N LEU A 351 13.95 11.94 -0.53
CA LEU A 351 13.14 11.18 0.41
C LEU A 351 13.66 9.76 0.66
N GLY A 352 14.62 9.29 -0.15
CA GLY A 352 15.20 7.95 -0.09
C GLY A 352 14.31 6.86 -0.67
N LEU A 353 13.34 7.22 -1.51
CA LEU A 353 12.31 6.33 -2.03
C LEU A 353 12.75 5.67 -3.34
N VAL A 354 12.33 4.43 -3.56
CA VAL A 354 12.44 3.74 -4.85
C VAL A 354 11.16 3.92 -5.69
N CYS A 355 11.21 3.65 -6.99
CA CYS A 355 10.11 3.94 -7.91
C CYS A 355 9.61 2.67 -8.60
N ARG A 356 8.31 2.42 -8.54
CA ARG A 356 7.62 1.46 -9.42
C ARG A 356 6.96 2.24 -10.55
N TYR A 357 7.44 2.04 -11.78
CA TYR A 357 6.79 2.57 -12.97
C TYR A 357 5.51 1.77 -13.19
N HIS A 358 4.34 2.40 -13.04
CA HIS A 358 3.06 1.71 -13.13
C HIS A 358 2.52 1.66 -14.56
N HIS A 359 2.12 0.47 -15.02
CA HIS A 359 1.55 0.20 -16.35
C HIS A 359 2.37 0.73 -17.54
N LEU A 360 3.65 0.39 -17.58
CA LEU A 360 4.56 0.68 -18.69
C LEU A 360 4.05 0.02 -19.98
N LYS A 361 3.77 0.81 -21.01
CA LYS A 361 3.53 0.31 -22.37
C LYS A 361 4.69 0.76 -23.24
N ALA A 362 5.38 -0.19 -23.84
CA ALA A 362 6.52 0.03 -24.72
C ALA A 362 6.23 -0.57 -26.12
N ARG A 363 5.25 0.00 -26.80
CA ARG A 363 4.67 -0.49 -28.07
C ARG A 363 5.47 -0.08 -29.29
N ASN A 364 6.28 0.97 -29.18
CA ASN A 364 7.01 1.57 -30.29
C ASN A 364 8.29 2.28 -29.82
N ASP A 365 9.14 2.67 -30.77
CA ASP A 365 10.47 3.28 -30.51
C ASP A 365 10.42 4.55 -29.65
N VAL A 366 9.36 5.35 -29.76
CA VAL A 366 9.25 6.62 -29.02
C VAL A 366 8.82 6.38 -27.57
N GLU A 367 7.92 5.42 -27.30
CA GLU A 367 7.62 5.00 -25.93
C GLU A 367 8.88 4.43 -25.25
N LEU A 368 9.69 3.68 -25.99
CA LEU A 368 10.97 3.16 -25.50
C LEU A 368 12.00 4.26 -25.23
N GLU A 369 12.06 5.31 -26.05
CA GLU A 369 12.92 6.48 -25.80
C GLU A 369 12.54 7.17 -24.49
N MET A 370 11.24 7.29 -24.19
CA MET A 370 10.76 7.87 -22.94
C MET A 370 11.09 6.98 -21.73
N VAL A 371 10.89 5.66 -21.84
CA VAL A 371 11.29 4.72 -20.78
C VAL A 371 12.79 4.82 -20.52
N ARG A 372 13.61 4.86 -21.58
CA ARG A 372 15.06 5.05 -21.48
C ARG A 372 15.40 6.35 -20.78
N LEU A 373 14.78 7.47 -21.15
CA LEU A 373 14.98 8.76 -20.49
C LEU A 373 14.67 8.68 -18.98
N ILE A 374 13.58 8.01 -18.61
CA ILE A 374 13.18 7.84 -17.20
C ILE A 374 14.21 6.99 -16.46
N LEU A 375 14.72 5.93 -17.07
CA LEU A 375 15.81 5.11 -16.52
C LEU A 375 17.12 5.91 -16.40
N GLU A 376 17.49 6.72 -17.40
CA GLU A 376 18.66 7.61 -17.33
C GLU A 376 18.53 8.63 -16.20
N THR A 377 17.32 9.17 -16.03
CA THR A 377 16.99 10.10 -14.94
C THR A 377 17.10 9.40 -13.59
N ALA A 378 16.55 8.19 -13.47
CA ALA A 378 16.64 7.37 -12.27
C ALA A 378 18.09 7.07 -11.88
N ARG A 379 18.92 6.65 -12.85
CA ARG A 379 20.36 6.44 -12.65
C ARG A 379 21.08 7.71 -12.23
N THR A 380 20.77 8.84 -12.86
CA THR A 380 21.41 10.13 -12.56
C THR A 380 21.22 10.53 -11.09
N TYR A 381 20.02 10.30 -10.54
CA TYR A 381 19.66 10.68 -9.18
C TYR A 381 19.69 9.53 -8.16
N GLY A 382 20.14 8.33 -8.57
CA GLY A 382 20.29 7.17 -7.69
C GLY A 382 18.98 6.55 -7.22
N VAL A 383 17.91 6.66 -8.01
CA VAL A 383 16.60 6.04 -7.70
C VAL A 383 16.52 4.67 -8.36
N LYS A 384 16.22 3.65 -7.57
CA LYS A 384 16.01 2.29 -8.07
C LYS A 384 14.61 2.11 -8.66
N MET A 385 14.49 1.19 -9.62
CA MET A 385 13.31 1.04 -10.46
C MET A 385 12.74 -0.38 -10.42
N CYS A 386 11.43 -0.48 -10.25
CA CYS A 386 10.63 -1.65 -10.58
C CYS A 386 9.79 -1.32 -11.83
N LEU A 387 9.86 -2.15 -12.87
CA LEU A 387 9.13 -1.94 -14.11
C LEU A 387 7.88 -2.82 -14.15
N ASP A 388 6.69 -2.25 -13.95
CA ASP A 388 5.40 -2.92 -14.20
C ASP A 388 5.04 -2.77 -15.69
N ILE A 389 5.05 -3.89 -16.40
CA ILE A 389 5.05 -3.95 -17.87
C ILE A 389 3.70 -4.49 -18.35
N ASP A 390 2.99 -3.68 -19.14
CA ASP A 390 1.78 -4.10 -19.84
C ASP A 390 2.14 -5.02 -21.01
N TYR A 391 1.33 -6.06 -21.23
CA TYR A 391 1.65 -7.08 -22.22
C TYR A 391 1.51 -6.54 -23.64
N GLU A 392 2.62 -6.45 -24.34
CA GLU A 392 2.69 -6.24 -25.79
C GLU A 392 3.86 -7.05 -26.38
N PRO A 393 3.67 -7.94 -27.38
CA PRO A 393 4.73 -8.85 -27.87
C PRO A 393 6.02 -8.15 -28.35
N GLY A 394 5.96 -6.88 -28.74
CA GLY A 394 7.14 -6.08 -29.11
C GLY A 394 7.88 -5.44 -27.93
N ALA A 395 7.21 -5.26 -26.79
CA ALA A 395 7.78 -4.61 -25.61
C ALA A 395 8.85 -5.48 -24.94
N ILE A 396 8.61 -6.80 -24.89
CA ILE A 396 9.41 -7.73 -24.07
C ILE A 396 10.89 -7.75 -24.49
N ALA A 397 11.17 -7.84 -25.80
CA ALA A 397 12.55 -7.85 -26.30
C ALA A 397 13.28 -6.51 -26.10
N ALA A 398 12.54 -5.40 -26.20
CA ALA A 398 13.10 -4.08 -25.96
C ALA A 398 13.35 -3.81 -24.47
N ILE A 399 12.49 -4.32 -23.59
CA ILE A 399 12.74 -4.31 -22.14
C ILE A 399 13.97 -5.14 -21.78
N ASP A 400 14.21 -6.30 -22.40
CA ASP A 400 15.44 -7.08 -22.14
C ASP A 400 16.72 -6.29 -22.51
N GLU A 401 16.69 -5.50 -23.58
CA GLU A 401 17.80 -4.58 -23.91
C GLU A 401 17.99 -3.52 -22.81
N LEU A 402 16.90 -2.91 -22.35
CA LEU A 402 16.93 -1.94 -21.25
C LEU A 402 17.41 -2.58 -19.93
N ASN A 403 17.03 -3.82 -19.63
CA ASN A 403 17.49 -4.56 -18.45
C ASN A 403 19.01 -4.70 -18.44
N ARG A 404 19.63 -4.99 -19.59
CA ARG A 404 21.09 -5.10 -19.68
C ARG A 404 21.76 -3.74 -19.56
N GLU A 405 21.21 -2.74 -20.23
CA GLU A 405 21.75 -1.38 -20.23
C GLU A 405 21.65 -0.73 -18.84
N PHE A 406 20.56 -0.98 -18.11
CA PHE A 406 20.19 -0.36 -16.82
C PHE A 406 20.16 -1.34 -15.64
N SER A 407 20.97 -2.40 -15.70
CA SER A 407 21.06 -3.43 -14.64
C SER A 407 21.54 -2.91 -13.28
N ASP A 408 22.16 -1.73 -13.25
CA ASP A 408 22.56 -1.03 -12.03
C ASP A 408 21.41 -0.36 -11.29
N ILE A 409 20.25 -0.13 -11.94
CA ILE A 409 19.09 0.54 -11.33
C ILE A 409 17.77 -0.23 -11.41
N ILE A 410 17.58 -1.10 -12.39
CA ILE A 410 16.38 -1.94 -12.49
C ILE A 410 16.52 -3.08 -11.49
N GLU A 411 15.74 -3.05 -10.42
CA GLU A 411 15.74 -4.08 -9.38
C GLU A 411 14.80 -5.23 -9.74
N PHE A 412 13.67 -4.92 -10.38
CA PHE A 412 12.64 -5.91 -10.67
C PHE A 412 11.89 -5.60 -11.97
N ASN A 413 11.49 -6.67 -12.65
CA ASN A 413 10.45 -6.61 -13.66
C ASN A 413 9.17 -7.26 -13.13
N GLU A 414 8.05 -6.60 -13.36
CA GLU A 414 6.72 -7.11 -13.08
C GLU A 414 5.97 -7.25 -14.41
N PRO A 415 6.02 -8.41 -15.08
CA PRO A 415 5.30 -8.65 -16.34
C PRO A 415 3.77 -8.53 -16.24
N MET A 416 3.24 -8.51 -15.01
CA MET A 416 1.92 -9.05 -14.71
C MET A 416 1.31 -8.37 -13.49
N ASN A 417 0.79 -7.15 -13.68
CA ASN A 417 0.01 -6.44 -12.66
C ASN A 417 -1.42 -6.98 -12.56
N GLU A 418 -1.85 -7.40 -11.36
CA GLU A 418 -3.16 -8.03 -11.09
C GLU A 418 -3.55 -9.14 -12.06
N ALA A 419 -2.54 -9.86 -12.55
CA ALA A 419 -2.62 -10.83 -13.61
C ALA A 419 -3.77 -11.85 -13.51
N ILE A 420 -4.19 -12.16 -12.29
CA ILE A 420 -5.18 -13.19 -12.04
C ILE A 420 -6.57 -12.56 -11.91
N TYR A 421 -7.03 -11.99 -13.02
CA TYR A 421 -8.44 -11.63 -13.27
C TYR A 421 -8.81 -11.74 -14.77
N ALA A 422 -9.74 -12.65 -15.06
CA ALA A 422 -10.64 -12.71 -16.22
C ALA A 422 -10.14 -13.23 -17.60
N ASP A 423 -11.06 -13.93 -18.26
CA ASP A 423 -11.07 -14.32 -19.67
C ASP A 423 -11.68 -13.19 -20.52
N ALA A 424 -10.96 -12.75 -21.56
CA ALA A 424 -11.37 -11.65 -22.44
C ALA A 424 -12.45 -12.03 -23.46
N ALA A 425 -12.70 -13.31 -23.73
CA ALA A 425 -13.61 -13.77 -24.78
C ALA A 425 -15.06 -13.97 -24.32
N THR A 426 -15.27 -14.26 -23.04
CA THR A 426 -16.58 -14.64 -22.50
C THR A 426 -17.23 -13.56 -21.63
N GLY A 427 -16.47 -12.58 -21.13
CA GLY A 427 -16.98 -11.59 -20.17
C GLY A 427 -17.43 -12.18 -18.83
N GLU A 428 -17.20 -13.48 -18.60
CA GLU A 428 -17.49 -14.14 -17.34
C GLU A 428 -16.25 -14.06 -16.42
N TYR A 429 -16.45 -13.46 -15.24
CA TYR A 429 -15.46 -13.43 -14.16
C TYR A 429 -15.29 -14.85 -13.60
N CYS A 430 -14.29 -15.58 -14.09
CA CYS A 430 -13.99 -16.92 -13.60
C CYS A 430 -12.80 -16.92 -12.63
N GLN A 431 -13.04 -17.43 -11.41
CA GLN A 431 -12.00 -18.06 -10.59
C GLN A 431 -11.48 -19.29 -11.35
N GLY A 432 -10.41 -19.09 -12.11
CA GLY A 432 -9.69 -20.15 -12.80
C GLY A 432 -8.73 -19.52 -13.79
N VAL A 433 -7.45 -19.50 -13.46
CA VAL A 433 -6.40 -19.12 -14.40
C VAL A 433 -6.56 -19.99 -15.66
N ASN A 434 -6.94 -19.40 -16.80
CA ASN A 434 -7.09 -20.15 -18.05
C ASN A 434 -5.70 -20.54 -18.59
N VAL A 435 -5.62 -21.67 -19.30
CA VAL A 435 -4.38 -22.21 -19.89
C VAL A 435 -3.69 -21.18 -20.77
N ASP A 436 -4.43 -20.45 -21.62
CA ASP A 436 -3.89 -19.42 -22.51
C ASP A 436 -3.16 -18.31 -21.74
N TYR A 437 -3.64 -17.99 -20.53
CA TYR A 437 -3.04 -16.99 -19.67
C TYR A 437 -1.71 -17.46 -19.07
N LEU A 438 -1.65 -18.71 -18.62
CA LEU A 438 -0.43 -19.34 -18.11
C LEU A 438 0.61 -19.53 -19.21
N GLU A 439 0.20 -19.89 -20.42
CA GLU A 439 1.09 -19.98 -21.56
C GLU A 439 1.72 -18.63 -21.89
N ARG A 440 0.92 -17.56 -21.89
CA ARG A 440 1.38 -16.19 -22.08
C ARG A 440 2.37 -15.74 -20.99
N ALA A 441 2.10 -16.08 -19.73
CA ALA A 441 3.04 -15.83 -18.64
C ALA A 441 4.38 -16.54 -18.84
N ARG A 442 4.37 -17.82 -19.28
CA ARG A 442 5.59 -18.57 -19.58
C ARG A 442 6.41 -17.93 -20.70
N GLU A 443 5.75 -17.41 -21.74
CA GLU A 443 6.43 -16.72 -22.84
C GLU A 443 7.18 -15.48 -22.34
N MET A 444 6.56 -14.65 -21.49
CA MET A 444 7.21 -13.47 -20.91
C MET A 444 8.40 -13.83 -20.02
N LEU A 445 8.21 -14.80 -19.12
CA LEU A 445 9.27 -15.25 -18.21
C LEU A 445 10.47 -15.80 -18.98
N THR A 446 10.24 -16.53 -20.07
CA THR A 446 11.31 -17.05 -20.93
C THR A 446 12.20 -15.93 -21.49
N GLU A 447 11.61 -14.79 -21.84
CA GLU A 447 12.36 -13.64 -22.32
C GLU A 447 13.06 -12.89 -21.19
N PHE A 448 12.39 -12.65 -20.05
CA PHE A 448 13.01 -11.93 -18.92
C PHE A 448 14.17 -12.68 -18.27
N HIS A 449 14.13 -14.02 -18.27
CA HIS A 449 15.26 -14.85 -17.83
C HIS A 449 16.48 -14.82 -18.76
N LYS A 450 16.45 -14.03 -19.86
CA LYS A 450 17.66 -13.69 -20.63
C LYS A 450 18.51 -12.63 -19.94
N SER A 451 17.94 -11.90 -18.98
CA SER A 451 18.63 -10.98 -18.09
C SER A 451 18.69 -11.55 -16.67
N ASP A 452 19.65 -11.08 -15.86
CA ASP A 452 19.75 -11.46 -14.44
C ASP A 452 18.78 -10.66 -13.54
N VAL A 453 17.92 -9.81 -14.12
CA VAL A 453 16.97 -8.99 -13.36
C VAL A 453 15.85 -9.88 -12.80
N PRO A 454 15.63 -9.88 -11.47
CA PRO A 454 14.56 -10.66 -10.84
C PRO A 454 13.16 -10.30 -11.37
N VAL A 455 12.28 -11.30 -11.38
CA VAL A 455 10.89 -11.14 -11.81
C VAL A 455 9.91 -11.28 -10.65
N ILE A 456 8.94 -10.37 -10.60
CA ILE A 456 7.81 -10.34 -9.66
C ILE A 456 6.56 -10.90 -10.33
N ILE A 457 5.80 -11.73 -9.61
CA ILE A 457 4.41 -12.02 -9.96
C ILE A 457 3.50 -11.38 -8.92
N THR A 458 2.69 -10.41 -9.36
CA THR A 458 1.62 -9.84 -8.55
C THR A 458 0.36 -10.67 -8.66
N ILE A 459 -0.12 -11.13 -7.51
CA ILE A 459 -1.37 -11.87 -7.41
C ILE A 459 -2.44 -10.99 -6.76
N SER A 460 -3.68 -11.19 -7.19
CA SER A 460 -4.83 -10.58 -6.54
C SER A 460 -5.11 -11.22 -5.17
N LYS A 461 -6.03 -10.66 -4.39
CA LYS A 461 -6.31 -10.86 -2.95
C LYS A 461 -6.46 -12.33 -2.42
N GLY A 462 -6.26 -13.39 -3.21
CA GLY A 462 -6.39 -14.81 -2.89
C GLY A 462 -5.07 -15.61 -2.98
N MET A 463 -4.03 -15.15 -2.28
CA MET A 463 -2.63 -15.38 -2.62
C MET A 463 -2.12 -16.83 -2.65
N GLY A 464 -2.37 -17.63 -1.60
CA GLY A 464 -1.78 -18.97 -1.49
C GLY A 464 -2.24 -19.94 -2.58
N ALA A 465 -3.50 -19.85 -3.01
CA ALA A 465 -4.04 -20.69 -4.08
C ALA A 465 -3.44 -20.32 -5.44
N TYR A 466 -3.26 -19.02 -5.69
CA TYR A 466 -2.77 -18.51 -6.97
C TYR A 466 -1.28 -18.73 -7.19
N LEU A 467 -0.45 -18.55 -6.17
CA LEU A 467 0.97 -18.87 -6.26
C LEU A 467 1.19 -20.39 -6.42
N GLY A 468 0.39 -21.21 -5.74
CA GLY A 468 0.39 -22.66 -5.95
C GLY A 468 0.05 -23.04 -7.40
N ILE A 469 -0.92 -22.36 -8.03
CA ILE A 469 -1.27 -22.55 -9.44
C ILE A 469 -0.13 -22.11 -10.36
N ALA A 470 0.47 -20.94 -10.13
CA ALA A 470 1.60 -20.43 -10.90
C ALA A 470 2.79 -21.40 -10.86
N LYS A 471 3.15 -21.90 -9.67
CA LYS A 471 4.20 -22.92 -9.51
C LYS A 471 3.86 -24.26 -10.17
N GLN A 472 2.62 -24.74 -10.03
CA GLN A 472 2.18 -25.97 -10.71
C GLN A 472 2.18 -25.83 -12.23
N ALA A 473 2.01 -24.61 -12.73
CA ALA A 473 2.16 -24.27 -14.13
C ALA A 473 3.64 -24.15 -14.57
N GLY A 474 4.61 -24.27 -13.66
CA GLY A 474 6.03 -24.15 -13.98
C GLY A 474 6.46 -22.71 -14.30
N LEU A 475 5.79 -21.71 -13.75
CA LEU A 475 6.26 -20.33 -13.80
C LEU A 475 7.43 -20.18 -12.80
N GLU A 476 8.57 -19.69 -13.28
CA GLU A 476 9.76 -19.39 -12.50
C GLU A 476 9.79 -17.88 -12.22
N PHE A 477 9.92 -17.49 -10.96
CA PHE A 477 9.91 -16.09 -10.51
C PHE A 477 10.66 -15.98 -9.19
N SER A 478 11.16 -14.78 -8.88
CA SER A 478 12.02 -14.54 -7.71
C SER A 478 11.26 -13.89 -6.55
N ALA A 479 10.15 -13.22 -6.85
CA ALA A 479 9.38 -12.46 -5.88
C ALA A 479 7.87 -12.65 -6.11
N ALA A 480 7.11 -12.66 -5.01
CA ALA A 480 5.66 -12.64 -5.04
C ALA A 480 5.16 -11.37 -4.35
N SER A 481 4.13 -10.78 -4.93
CA SER A 481 3.57 -9.52 -4.43
C SER A 481 2.05 -9.50 -4.42
N SER A 482 1.48 -8.58 -3.65
CA SER A 482 0.07 -8.17 -3.74
C SER A 482 -0.10 -6.68 -3.98
N HIS A 483 -1.38 -6.35 -4.13
CA HIS A 483 -1.91 -5.04 -3.85
C HIS A 483 -2.69 -4.97 -2.52
N ASP A 484 -2.17 -4.18 -1.59
CA ASP A 484 -2.64 -4.00 -0.23
C ASP A 484 -3.53 -2.76 -0.09
N TYR A 485 -4.79 -2.94 -0.49
CA TYR A 485 -5.83 -1.94 -0.32
C TYR A 485 -6.69 -2.27 0.90
N PHE A 486 -6.35 -1.70 2.06
CA PHE A 486 -7.16 -1.84 3.27
C PHE A 486 -8.42 -0.98 3.15
N SER A 487 -9.56 -1.66 3.07
CA SER A 487 -10.88 -1.03 2.91
C SER A 487 -11.76 -1.11 4.17
N GLY A 488 -11.17 -1.54 5.30
CA GLY A 488 -11.82 -1.63 6.60
C GLY A 488 -12.37 -0.29 7.10
N PHE A 489 -11.78 0.83 6.65
CA PHE A 489 -12.34 2.16 6.87
C PHE A 489 -13.72 2.25 6.21
N ARG A 490 -14.78 2.24 7.02
CA ARG A 490 -16.14 2.50 6.55
C ARG A 490 -16.12 3.75 5.67
N ARG A 491 -16.83 3.70 4.55
CA ARG A 491 -17.11 4.90 3.74
C ARG A 491 -17.94 5.85 4.62
N GLY A 492 -17.28 6.78 5.31
CA GLY A 492 -17.90 7.68 6.26
C GLY A 492 -16.89 8.24 7.28
N TRP A 493 -17.19 9.44 7.75
CA TRP A 493 -16.39 10.21 8.71
C TRP A 493 -16.43 9.54 10.09
N GLN A 494 -15.33 8.95 10.53
CA GLN A 494 -15.15 8.48 11.90
C GLN A 494 -13.98 9.20 12.56
N PRO A 495 -13.99 9.39 13.90
CA PRO A 495 -12.84 9.88 14.65
C PRO A 495 -11.56 9.10 14.36
N VAL A 496 -10.41 9.76 14.45
CA VAL A 496 -9.08 9.15 14.20
C VAL A 496 -8.89 7.88 15.03
N GLU A 497 -9.35 7.90 16.29
CA GLU A 497 -9.24 6.79 17.22
C GLU A 497 -10.02 5.56 16.74
N GLU A 498 -11.23 5.74 16.20
CA GLU A 498 -12.02 4.64 15.64
C GLU A 498 -11.43 4.09 14.34
N GLN A 499 -10.73 4.92 13.56
CA GLN A 499 -9.99 4.47 12.39
C GLN A 499 -8.78 3.62 12.82
N ILE A 500 -8.05 4.06 13.85
CA ILE A 500 -6.91 3.32 14.43
C ILE A 500 -7.36 1.96 14.97
N GLU A 501 -8.51 1.87 15.64
CA GLU A 501 -9.05 0.59 16.10
C GLU A 501 -9.39 -0.40 14.97
N GLN A 502 -9.38 0.02 13.71
CA GLN A 502 -9.65 -0.84 12.54
C GLN A 502 -8.39 -1.30 11.81
N THR A 503 -7.20 -0.87 12.23
CA THR A 503 -5.93 -1.19 11.54
C THR A 503 -5.32 -2.52 11.98
N TYR A 504 -5.89 -3.24 12.96
CA TYR A 504 -5.36 -4.51 13.46
C TYR A 504 -5.16 -5.59 12.38
N GLU A 505 -5.86 -5.47 11.23
CA GLU A 505 -5.73 -6.37 10.08
C GLU A 505 -4.49 -6.07 9.23
N CYS A 506 -3.86 -4.91 9.41
CA CYS A 506 -2.74 -4.44 8.56
C CYS A 506 -1.50 -5.34 8.64
N ALA A 507 -1.28 -5.99 9.78
CA ALA A 507 -0.18 -6.91 9.98
C ALA A 507 -0.39 -8.29 9.30
N ASN A 508 -1.64 -8.70 9.07
CA ASN A 508 -1.94 -10.06 8.59
C ASN A 508 -1.37 -10.32 7.20
N TYR A 509 -1.43 -9.32 6.32
CA TYR A 509 -0.96 -9.48 4.96
C TYR A 509 0.58 -9.70 4.87
N PRO A 510 1.43 -8.81 5.44
CA PRO A 510 2.87 -9.01 5.49
C PRO A 510 3.28 -10.36 6.07
N ILE A 511 2.62 -10.76 7.15
CA ILE A 511 2.83 -12.04 7.85
C ILE A 511 2.54 -13.20 6.90
N SER A 512 1.35 -13.26 6.31
CA SER A 512 0.97 -14.38 5.44
C SER A 512 1.83 -14.47 4.17
N LEU A 513 2.13 -13.34 3.52
CA LEU A 513 2.99 -13.34 2.33
C LEU A 513 4.41 -13.78 2.65
N GLY A 514 4.95 -13.24 3.76
CA GLY A 514 6.28 -13.56 4.26
C GLY A 514 6.46 -15.06 4.46
N ASN A 515 5.51 -15.71 5.14
CA ASN A 515 5.52 -17.15 5.35
C ASN A 515 5.53 -17.93 4.04
N TYR A 516 4.57 -17.64 3.15
CA TYR A 516 4.47 -18.34 1.86
C TYR A 516 5.75 -18.19 1.05
N CYS A 517 6.31 -16.98 0.98
CA CYS A 517 7.52 -16.71 0.22
C CYS A 517 8.73 -17.46 0.81
N ALA A 518 8.83 -17.54 2.14
CA ALA A 518 9.89 -18.28 2.82
C ALA A 518 9.85 -19.78 2.51
N ALA A 519 8.69 -20.42 2.58
CA ALA A 519 8.49 -21.84 2.21
C ALA A 519 8.83 -22.15 0.74
N HIS A 520 9.00 -21.12 -0.07
CA HIS A 520 9.09 -21.22 -1.51
C HIS A 520 10.32 -20.54 -2.12
N ASP A 521 11.24 -20.06 -1.28
CA ASP A 521 12.45 -19.31 -1.65
C ASP A 521 12.17 -18.09 -2.54
N LEU A 522 11.10 -17.37 -2.23
CA LEU A 522 10.68 -16.15 -2.92
C LEU A 522 10.91 -14.92 -2.04
N GLN A 523 10.94 -13.73 -2.63
CA GLN A 523 10.90 -12.47 -1.90
C GLN A 523 9.45 -11.98 -1.75
N PRO A 524 9.00 -11.64 -0.52
CA PRO A 524 7.67 -11.08 -0.27
C PRO A 524 7.65 -9.55 -0.50
N MET A 525 6.67 -9.04 -1.25
CA MET A 525 6.51 -7.60 -1.54
C MET A 525 5.05 -7.13 -1.50
N ALA A 526 4.82 -5.85 -1.25
CA ALA A 526 3.58 -5.16 -1.58
C ALA A 526 3.87 -4.18 -2.72
N THR A 527 3.54 -4.55 -3.97
CA THR A 527 3.80 -3.73 -5.17
C THR A 527 2.80 -2.60 -5.34
N GLU A 528 1.71 -2.64 -4.58
CA GLU A 528 0.81 -1.50 -4.37
C GLU A 528 0.28 -1.51 -2.95
N ALA A 529 0.31 -0.37 -2.28
CA ALA A 529 -0.27 -0.22 -0.95
C ALA A 529 -1.00 1.12 -0.84
N GLY A 530 -2.17 1.11 -0.21
CA GLY A 530 -2.69 2.28 0.50
C GLY A 530 -4.20 2.39 0.63
N TRP A 531 -4.66 3.58 1.06
CA TRP A 531 -5.89 3.74 1.84
C TRP A 531 -6.81 4.84 1.33
N GLY A 532 -7.58 4.52 0.27
CA GLY A 532 -8.51 5.47 -0.35
C GLY A 532 -9.60 5.97 0.62
N GLY A 533 -9.83 5.21 1.70
CA GLY A 533 -10.73 5.61 2.77
C GLY A 533 -10.24 6.81 3.59
N LEU A 534 -8.95 7.15 3.60
CA LEU A 534 -8.40 8.21 4.47
C LEU A 534 -8.34 9.60 3.85
N THR A 535 -8.65 9.73 2.55
CA THR A 535 -8.51 11.02 1.83
C THR A 535 -9.48 12.10 2.30
N HIS A 536 -10.43 11.72 3.15
CA HIS A 536 -11.40 12.61 3.76
C HIS A 536 -10.77 13.40 4.94
N LEU A 537 -9.83 12.79 5.66
CA LEU A 537 -9.16 13.38 6.83
C LEU A 537 -8.28 14.58 6.45
N SER A 538 -8.04 15.46 7.43
CA SER A 538 -6.99 16.47 7.34
C SER A 538 -5.62 15.81 7.13
N ASP A 539 -4.64 16.53 6.59
CA ASP A 539 -3.29 15.99 6.40
C ASP A 539 -2.66 15.50 7.72
N GLU A 540 -2.82 16.28 8.79
CA GLU A 540 -2.33 15.93 10.14
C GLU A 540 -2.98 14.66 10.70
N ASP A 541 -4.30 14.53 10.59
CA ASP A 541 -5.01 13.38 11.11
C ASP A 541 -4.76 12.12 10.27
N ARG A 542 -4.63 12.28 8.95
CA ARG A 542 -4.22 11.22 8.05
C ARG A 542 -2.84 10.68 8.43
N VAL A 543 -1.87 11.54 8.73
CA VAL A 543 -0.52 11.10 9.16
C VAL A 543 -0.58 10.22 10.40
N LYS A 544 -1.40 10.57 11.41
CA LYS A 544 -1.55 9.75 12.63
C LYS A 544 -2.06 8.34 12.32
N VAL A 545 -3.06 8.23 11.44
CA VAL A 545 -3.58 6.92 11.02
C VAL A 545 -2.54 6.16 10.20
N CYS A 546 -1.94 6.80 9.19
CA CYS A 546 -0.93 6.17 8.33
C CYS A 546 0.29 5.69 9.13
N GLU A 547 0.75 6.44 10.14
CA GLU A 547 1.87 6.02 11.01
C GLU A 547 1.55 4.69 11.68
N HIS A 548 0.35 4.57 12.26
CA HIS A 548 -0.06 3.34 12.91
C HIS A 548 -0.21 2.18 11.91
N MET A 549 -0.80 2.41 10.74
CA MET A 549 -0.93 1.39 9.68
C MET A 549 0.43 0.87 9.20
N TYR A 550 1.34 1.78 8.86
CA TYR A 550 2.67 1.41 8.38
C TYR A 550 3.48 0.69 9.46
N ARG A 551 3.34 1.10 10.73
CA ARG A 551 3.95 0.41 11.86
C ARG A 551 3.43 -1.03 11.96
N GLU A 552 2.12 -1.25 11.91
CA GLU A 552 1.54 -2.59 11.93
C GLU A 552 1.96 -3.44 10.70
N GLN A 553 2.13 -2.83 9.53
CA GLN A 553 2.61 -3.54 8.33
C GLN A 553 4.10 -3.93 8.40
N MET A 554 4.95 -3.04 8.94
CA MET A 554 6.40 -3.25 8.95
C MET A 554 6.91 -3.96 10.20
N MET A 555 6.18 -3.88 11.32
CA MET A 555 6.54 -4.55 12.59
C MET A 555 6.81 -6.06 12.40
N PRO A 556 6.02 -6.82 11.61
CA PRO A 556 6.27 -8.24 11.42
C PRO A 556 7.49 -8.58 10.58
N ARG A 557 8.11 -7.59 9.91
CA ARG A 557 9.25 -7.83 9.00
C ARG A 557 8.95 -8.89 7.93
N GLY A 558 7.70 -8.89 7.44
CA GLY A 558 7.21 -9.86 6.46
C GLY A 558 7.39 -9.44 5.00
N LEU A 559 7.76 -8.18 4.74
CA LEU A 559 7.90 -7.63 3.38
C LEU A 559 9.28 -7.04 3.15
N THR A 560 9.87 -7.33 2.00
CA THR A 560 11.11 -6.71 1.51
C THR A 560 10.86 -5.34 0.91
N HIS A 561 9.70 -5.14 0.29
CA HIS A 561 9.33 -3.89 -0.39
C HIS A 561 7.88 -3.52 -0.12
N ILE A 562 7.62 -2.23 0.02
CA ILE A 562 6.27 -1.64 0.06
C ILE A 562 6.24 -0.45 -0.89
N TYR A 563 5.42 -0.51 -1.93
CA TYR A 563 5.23 0.56 -2.89
C TYR A 563 3.91 1.29 -2.65
N LYS A 564 3.98 2.54 -2.23
CA LYS A 564 2.82 3.38 -1.91
C LYS A 564 2.24 4.03 -3.16
N CYS A 565 0.94 3.87 -3.39
CA CYS A 565 0.22 4.67 -4.39
C CYS A 565 -0.04 6.08 -3.80
N TRP A 566 -0.07 7.18 -4.54
CA TRP A 566 0.81 7.50 -5.65
C TRP A 566 1.81 8.54 -5.21
N PHE A 567 2.83 8.76 -6.03
CA PHE A 567 3.81 9.80 -5.77
C PHE A 567 3.16 11.21 -5.65
N MET A 568 2.28 11.59 -6.59
CA MET A 568 1.73 12.95 -6.71
C MET A 568 0.20 12.99 -6.75
N ASP A 569 -0.38 14.05 -6.18
CA ASP A 569 -1.82 14.34 -6.24
C ASP A 569 -2.34 14.32 -7.69
N THR A 570 -3.52 13.72 -7.88
CA THR A 570 -4.22 13.65 -9.17
C THR A 570 -5.38 14.62 -9.21
N PHE A 571 -5.73 15.12 -10.39
CA PHE A 571 -6.98 15.84 -10.58
C PHE A 571 -8.14 14.82 -10.65
N TRP A 572 -9.36 15.27 -10.39
CA TRP A 572 -10.56 14.45 -10.27
C TRP A 572 -10.63 13.25 -11.24
N LYS A 573 -10.55 12.00 -10.75
CA LYS A 573 -10.89 10.81 -11.56
C LYS A 573 -12.41 10.64 -11.68
N ARG A 574 -12.87 10.07 -12.80
CA ARG A 574 -14.26 9.61 -13.13
C ARG A 574 -15.04 8.90 -11.99
N HIS A 575 -14.40 8.54 -10.88
CA HIS A 575 -14.99 7.85 -9.72
C HIS A 575 -14.91 8.65 -8.39
N GLY A 576 -14.47 9.91 -8.42
CA GLY A 576 -14.32 10.81 -7.27
C GLY A 576 -13.38 10.31 -6.18
N ARG A 577 -12.53 9.32 -6.46
CA ARG A 577 -11.61 8.71 -5.49
C ARG A 577 -10.30 9.47 -5.55
N ARG A 578 -10.04 10.34 -4.56
CA ARG A 578 -8.69 10.80 -4.30
C ARG A 578 -7.83 9.60 -3.92
N HIS A 579 -6.56 9.72 -4.24
CA HIS A 579 -5.55 8.84 -3.69
C HIS A 579 -4.83 9.55 -2.54
N TYR A 580 -3.93 8.83 -1.93
CA TYR A 580 -3.27 9.16 -0.67
C TYR A 580 -1.84 9.58 -1.01
N ASP A 581 -1.74 10.71 -1.72
CA ASP A 581 -0.53 11.07 -2.45
C ASP A 581 0.51 11.79 -1.57
N LEU A 582 1.79 11.66 -1.93
CA LEU A 582 2.91 12.16 -1.11
C LEU A 582 3.26 13.62 -1.34
N VAL A 583 3.08 14.10 -2.57
CA VAL A 583 3.31 15.50 -2.93
C VAL A 583 2.08 16.14 -3.56
N ARG A 584 1.92 17.44 -3.34
CA ARG A 584 0.85 18.25 -3.95
C ARG A 584 1.14 18.50 -5.43
N TRP A 585 0.22 19.17 -6.14
CA TRP A 585 0.41 19.52 -7.56
C TRP A 585 1.65 20.38 -7.85
N ASP A 586 2.00 21.28 -6.95
CA ASP A 586 3.23 22.07 -7.03
C ASP A 586 4.50 21.26 -6.74
N ARG A 587 4.35 20.06 -6.16
CA ARG A 587 5.38 19.13 -5.63
C ARG A 587 5.87 19.46 -4.21
N THR A 588 5.16 20.32 -3.48
CA THR A 588 5.40 20.46 -2.04
C THR A 588 5.01 19.19 -1.29
N LEU A 589 5.78 18.88 -0.23
CA LEU A 589 5.63 17.65 0.55
C LEU A 589 4.37 17.68 1.41
N ARG A 590 3.57 16.61 1.38
CA ARG A 590 2.51 16.36 2.36
C ARG A 590 3.08 15.63 3.58
N GLY A 591 2.38 15.67 4.72
CA GLY A 591 2.85 15.04 5.95
C GLY A 591 3.17 13.54 5.80
N GLU A 592 2.42 12.83 4.95
CA GLU A 592 2.66 11.41 4.67
C GLU A 592 3.98 11.14 3.92
N GLY A 593 4.41 12.05 3.04
CA GLY A 593 5.72 11.93 2.37
C GLY A 593 6.89 12.07 3.35
N ARG A 594 6.74 12.93 4.37
CA ARG A 594 7.71 13.03 5.48
C ARG A 594 7.73 11.75 6.31
N LEU A 595 6.55 11.25 6.67
CA LEU A 595 6.40 9.98 7.39
C LEU A 595 7.11 8.84 6.66
N LEU A 596 6.92 8.69 5.34
CA LEU A 596 7.60 7.64 4.58
C LEU A 596 9.13 7.79 4.57
N SER A 597 9.66 9.01 4.48
CA SER A 597 11.11 9.22 4.57
C SER A 597 11.67 8.83 5.94
N ASP A 598 10.95 9.14 7.01
CA ASP A 598 11.35 8.76 8.38
C ASP A 598 11.28 7.23 8.57
N LEU A 599 10.23 6.59 8.04
CA LEU A 599 10.10 5.14 8.02
C LEU A 599 11.19 4.48 7.16
N GLN A 600 11.58 5.06 6.02
CA GLN A 600 12.66 4.57 5.18
C GLN A 600 14.01 4.60 5.91
N LYS A 601 14.26 5.63 6.72
CA LYS A 601 15.45 5.71 7.58
C LYS A 601 15.43 4.69 8.71
N GLN A 602 14.25 4.41 9.26
CA GLN A 602 14.08 3.49 10.38
C GLN A 602 14.09 2.02 9.97
N TYR A 603 13.41 1.68 8.88
CA TYR A 603 13.13 0.31 8.47
C TYR A 603 13.91 -0.11 7.22
N GLY A 604 14.46 0.82 6.45
CA GLY A 604 15.17 0.55 5.20
C GLY A 604 16.59 0.02 5.34
N PRO A 605 17.17 -0.50 4.22
CA PRO A 605 18.56 -0.93 4.18
C PRO A 605 19.54 0.18 4.61
N ARG A 606 20.61 -0.22 5.32
CA ARG A 606 21.60 0.73 5.84
C ARG A 606 22.38 1.41 4.71
N ASP A 607 22.68 0.68 3.65
CA ASP A 607 23.43 1.12 2.49
C ASP A 607 22.62 2.01 1.54
N LEU A 608 21.34 2.28 1.82
CA LEU A 608 20.59 3.29 1.10
C LEU A 608 21.21 4.67 1.25
N PRO A 609 21.25 5.50 0.20
CA PRO A 609 21.92 6.79 0.27
C PRO A 609 21.44 7.70 1.40
N ILE A 610 20.13 7.68 1.73
CA ILE A 610 19.54 8.49 2.80
C ILE A 610 20.02 8.11 4.20
N ASN A 611 20.54 6.89 4.35
CA ASN A 611 21.12 6.35 5.59
C ASN A 611 22.64 6.46 5.64
N GLN A 612 23.27 6.97 4.57
CA GLN A 612 24.72 7.14 4.46
C GLN A 612 25.12 8.62 4.51
N VAL A 613 24.33 9.51 3.90
CA VAL A 613 24.61 10.94 3.82
C VAL A 613 23.36 11.75 4.18
N ALA A 614 23.49 12.63 5.16
CA ALA A 614 22.46 13.60 5.52
C ALA A 614 22.73 14.95 4.86
N ILE A 615 21.71 15.51 4.20
CA ILE A 615 21.77 16.85 3.60
C ILE A 615 20.70 17.73 4.24
N THR A 616 21.11 18.89 4.77
CA THR A 616 20.19 19.89 5.33
C THR A 616 20.33 21.20 4.58
N CYS A 617 19.22 21.78 4.15
CA CYS A 617 19.17 23.03 3.39
C CYS A 617 18.36 24.10 4.14
N ASN A 618 18.68 25.38 3.96
CA ASN A 618 17.76 26.44 4.32
C ASN A 618 16.68 26.61 3.24
N GLU A 619 15.50 27.04 3.66
CA GLU A 619 14.36 27.39 2.81
C GLU A 619 14.05 28.88 2.96
N GLY A 620 13.30 29.48 2.03
CA GLY A 620 13.00 30.91 2.16
C GLY A 620 12.18 31.52 1.04
N GLU A 621 12.12 32.85 1.03
CA GLU A 621 11.52 33.63 -0.04
C GLU A 621 12.61 34.05 -1.05
N ILE A 622 12.24 34.08 -2.34
CA ILE A 622 13.09 34.53 -3.43
C ILE A 622 12.35 35.58 -4.27
N GLU A 623 13.08 36.63 -4.66
CA GLU A 623 12.56 37.70 -5.51
C GLU A 623 13.55 37.94 -6.66
N ALA A 624 13.06 38.32 -7.83
CA ALA A 624 13.95 38.61 -8.96
C ALA A 624 14.97 39.74 -8.68
N ALA A 625 14.60 40.70 -7.82
CA ALA A 625 15.49 41.78 -7.43
C ALA A 625 16.53 41.38 -6.37
N ASN A 626 16.28 40.28 -5.64
CA ASN A 626 17.04 39.87 -4.47
C ASN A 626 17.41 38.39 -4.57
N PRO A 627 18.65 38.06 -5.02
CA PRO A 627 19.12 36.69 -5.05
C PRO A 627 19.03 36.02 -3.67
N PHE A 628 18.67 34.74 -3.65
CA PHE A 628 18.63 33.93 -2.43
C PHE A 628 19.97 33.23 -2.20
N GLU A 629 20.47 33.27 -0.97
CA GLU A 629 21.66 32.51 -0.57
C GLU A 629 21.23 31.15 0.00
N LEU A 630 21.41 30.09 -0.80
CA LEU A 630 21.19 28.72 -0.39
C LEU A 630 22.41 28.22 0.38
N THR A 631 22.25 27.98 1.68
CA THR A 631 23.22 27.31 2.53
C THR A 631 22.79 25.87 2.78
N PHE A 632 23.68 24.92 2.56
CA PHE A 632 23.40 23.52 2.87
C PHE A 632 24.62 22.79 3.43
N THR A 633 24.36 21.77 4.25
CA THR A 633 25.38 20.95 4.90
C THR A 633 25.30 19.53 4.38
N VAL A 634 26.43 18.95 3.99
CA VAL A 634 26.58 17.53 3.66
C VAL A 634 27.28 16.84 4.82
N ARG A 635 26.64 15.86 5.45
CA ARG A 635 27.19 15.11 6.59
C ARG A 635 27.25 13.62 6.28
N ASN A 636 28.38 12.99 6.57
CA ASN A 636 28.52 11.54 6.55
C ASN A 636 27.90 10.93 7.82
N ILE A 637 26.98 9.98 7.64
CA ILE A 637 26.31 9.22 8.70
C ILE A 637 26.39 7.70 8.48
N SER A 638 27.25 7.25 7.57
CA SER A 638 27.36 5.86 7.14
C SER A 638 27.91 4.91 8.21
N GLY A 639 28.67 5.42 9.20
CA GLY A 639 29.49 4.60 10.10
C GLY A 639 30.85 4.20 9.51
N GLY A 640 31.22 4.71 8.34
CA GLY A 640 32.53 4.53 7.68
C GLY A 640 32.98 5.80 6.97
N ASP A 641 34.13 5.79 6.32
CA ASP A 641 34.61 6.93 5.55
C ASP A 641 34.00 6.93 4.14
N ILE A 642 33.66 8.10 3.61
CA ILE A 642 33.15 8.26 2.24
C ILE A 642 34.01 9.28 1.47
N THR A 643 34.10 9.10 0.16
CA THR A 643 34.72 10.07 -0.76
C THR A 643 33.63 10.77 -1.56
N VAL A 644 33.47 12.09 -1.37
CA VAL A 644 32.57 12.92 -2.16
C VAL A 644 33.28 13.31 -3.46
N SER A 645 32.70 12.92 -4.59
CA SER A 645 33.26 13.16 -5.93
C SER A 645 32.74 14.45 -6.56
N SER A 646 31.48 14.82 -6.29
CA SER A 646 30.90 16.08 -6.77
C SER A 646 29.77 16.58 -5.88
N VAL A 647 29.66 17.91 -5.76
CA VAL A 647 28.50 18.61 -5.21
C VAL A 647 28.03 19.63 -6.23
N THR A 648 26.81 19.47 -6.74
CA THR A 648 26.14 20.43 -7.63
C THR A 648 24.84 20.90 -7.01
N VAL A 649 24.21 21.90 -7.61
CA VAL A 649 22.87 22.34 -7.22
C VAL A 649 22.03 22.47 -8.49
N ASP A 650 20.96 21.71 -8.55
CA ASP A 650 20.03 21.70 -9.66
C ASP A 650 18.78 22.51 -9.29
N GLY A 651 18.23 23.24 -10.25
CA GLY A 651 17.02 24.02 -10.08
C GLY A 651 16.23 24.11 -11.39
N PRO A 652 15.00 24.64 -11.36
CA PRO A 652 14.23 24.86 -12.55
C PRO A 652 14.86 25.98 -13.40
N VAL A 653 14.55 26.00 -14.70
CA VAL A 653 15.16 26.93 -15.67
C VAL A 653 15.00 28.41 -15.32
N GLU A 654 14.00 28.76 -14.50
CA GLU A 654 13.75 30.10 -13.99
C GLU A 654 14.73 30.57 -12.89
N ILE A 655 15.55 29.66 -12.35
CA ILE A 655 16.51 29.93 -11.28
C ILE A 655 17.92 29.66 -11.79
N HIS A 656 18.72 30.72 -11.89
CA HIS A 656 20.14 30.64 -12.16
C HIS A 656 20.90 30.28 -10.89
N VAL A 657 21.66 29.19 -10.96
CA VAL A 657 22.43 28.67 -9.83
C VAL A 657 23.90 29.02 -10.02
N ALA A 658 24.48 29.72 -9.05
CA ALA A 658 25.92 29.94 -8.96
C ALA A 658 26.47 29.29 -7.69
N ILE A 659 27.18 28.17 -7.85
CA ILE A 659 27.88 27.48 -6.77
C ILE A 659 29.36 27.36 -7.11
N ALA A 660 30.24 27.51 -6.11
CA ALA A 660 31.65 27.23 -6.30
C ALA A 660 31.84 25.72 -6.48
N GLU A 661 32.54 25.30 -7.53
CA GLU A 661 32.87 23.88 -7.74
C GLU A 661 33.59 23.32 -6.51
N ALA A 662 33.02 22.25 -5.95
CA ALA A 662 33.68 21.49 -4.91
C ALA A 662 34.64 20.49 -5.55
N ALA A 663 35.95 20.69 -5.37
CA ALA A 663 36.93 19.64 -5.65
C ALA A 663 36.65 18.44 -4.75
N SER A 664 36.90 17.21 -5.24
CA SER A 664 36.66 15.98 -4.48
C SER A 664 37.35 15.99 -3.10
N PHE A 665 36.66 15.45 -2.10
CA PHE A 665 37.10 15.43 -0.70
C PHE A 665 36.55 14.20 0.04
N ASP A 666 37.25 13.78 1.09
CA ASP A 666 36.80 12.70 1.97
C ASP A 666 36.05 13.28 3.17
N LEU A 667 35.10 12.51 3.70
CA LEU A 667 34.41 12.77 4.96
C LEU A 667 34.51 11.53 5.84
N ALA A 668 35.10 11.67 7.03
CA ALA A 668 35.04 10.63 8.04
C ALA A 668 33.61 10.49 8.62
N ASP A 669 33.32 9.38 9.28
CA ASP A 669 32.03 9.19 9.94
C ASP A 669 31.70 10.35 10.91
N GLY A 670 30.49 10.90 10.79
CA GLY A 670 30.02 12.06 11.56
C GLY A 670 30.54 13.43 11.08
N GLU A 671 31.52 13.48 10.18
CA GLU A 671 32.05 14.72 9.62
C GLU A 671 31.02 15.40 8.71
N ALA A 672 31.06 16.73 8.66
CA ALA A 672 30.17 17.53 7.85
C ALA A 672 30.90 18.69 7.18
N ARG A 673 30.41 19.10 6.01
CA ARG A 673 30.91 20.24 5.26
C ARG A 673 29.77 21.11 4.77
N ASP A 674 29.94 22.41 4.93
CA ASP A 674 28.96 23.42 4.53
C ASP A 674 29.27 23.99 3.15
N PHE A 675 28.21 24.31 2.41
CA PHE A 675 28.23 24.86 1.08
C PHE A 675 27.26 26.03 0.97
N THR A 676 27.59 26.95 0.07
CA THR A 676 26.76 28.11 -0.25
C THR A 676 26.62 28.25 -1.76
N ALA A 677 25.39 28.41 -2.23
CA ALA A 677 25.06 28.74 -3.61
C ALA A 677 24.23 30.02 -3.66
N VAL A 678 24.45 30.85 -4.68
CA VAL A 678 23.65 32.05 -4.95
C VAL A 678 22.63 31.71 -6.03
N LEU A 679 21.36 31.93 -5.72
CA LEU A 679 20.23 31.64 -6.60
C LEU A 679 19.61 32.95 -7.08
N ALA A 680 19.62 33.18 -8.39
CA ALA A 680 19.03 34.36 -9.00
C ALA A 680 17.81 33.98 -9.84
N MET A 681 16.67 34.58 -9.52
CA MET A 681 15.40 34.34 -10.22
C MET A 681 15.23 35.29 -11.41
N GLU A 682 14.68 34.79 -12.50
CA GLU A 682 14.31 35.63 -13.66
C GLU A 682 13.24 36.69 -13.31
N PRO A 683 13.31 37.93 -13.84
CA PRO A 683 12.32 38.98 -13.57
C PRO A 683 10.87 38.65 -13.94
N GLU A 684 10.68 37.80 -14.94
CA GLU A 684 9.36 37.36 -15.42
C GLU A 684 8.87 36.09 -14.73
N SER A 685 9.62 35.60 -13.72
CA SER A 685 9.23 34.46 -12.90
C SER A 685 7.92 34.71 -12.17
N LYS A 686 7.27 33.60 -11.88
CA LYS A 686 5.86 33.53 -11.58
C LYS A 686 5.67 33.10 -10.13
N SER A 687 4.78 33.75 -9.40
CA SER A 687 4.40 33.38 -8.03
C SER A 687 4.18 31.88 -7.85
N GLY A 688 4.74 31.30 -6.80
CA GLY A 688 4.63 29.86 -6.57
C GLY A 688 5.83 29.30 -5.82
N TYR A 689 5.85 27.97 -5.75
CA TYR A 689 6.93 27.21 -5.15
C TYR A 689 7.96 26.77 -6.19
N TYR A 690 9.22 26.99 -5.87
CA TYR A 690 10.38 26.59 -6.66
C TYR A 690 11.22 25.61 -5.87
N HIS A 691 11.67 24.52 -6.51
CA HIS A 691 12.40 23.44 -5.85
C HIS A 691 13.84 23.42 -6.34
N VAL A 692 14.78 23.47 -5.40
CA VAL A 692 16.22 23.45 -5.68
C VAL A 692 16.85 22.30 -4.92
N PHE A 693 17.77 21.58 -5.56
CA PHE A 693 18.29 20.31 -5.08
C PHE A 693 19.81 20.31 -5.10
N PRO A 694 20.48 20.40 -3.94
CA PRO A 694 21.88 20.01 -3.85
C PRO A 694 22.02 18.53 -4.23
N VAL A 695 22.85 18.20 -5.21
CA VAL A 695 23.10 16.82 -5.65
C VAL A 695 24.50 16.42 -5.23
N VAL A 696 24.59 15.36 -4.42
CA VAL A 696 25.85 14.85 -3.89
C VAL A 696 26.13 13.49 -4.51
N ARG A 697 27.28 13.36 -5.17
CA ARG A 697 27.82 12.08 -5.64
C ARG A 697 28.98 11.68 -4.75
N TYR A 698 28.98 10.42 -4.30
CA TYR A 698 29.99 9.91 -3.37
C TYR A 698 30.22 8.41 -3.57
N ALA A 699 31.32 7.91 -3.03
CA ALA A 699 31.63 6.48 -2.96
C ALA A 699 31.85 6.05 -1.51
N ASP A 700 31.33 4.88 -1.15
CA ASP A 700 31.38 4.28 0.20
C ASP A 700 32.08 2.91 0.24
N GLY A 701 32.90 2.63 -0.78
CA GLY A 701 33.58 1.34 -0.95
C GLY A 701 32.73 0.22 -1.55
N GLN A 702 31.40 0.39 -1.66
CA GLN A 702 30.52 -0.53 -2.39
C GLN A 702 30.23 -0.08 -3.82
N GLY A 703 30.41 1.21 -4.12
CA GLY A 703 30.25 1.78 -5.44
C GLY A 703 29.98 3.27 -5.39
N ASP A 704 29.72 3.86 -6.56
CA ASP A 704 29.28 5.25 -6.67
C ASP A 704 27.77 5.35 -6.36
N LYS A 705 27.40 6.36 -5.57
CA LYS A 705 26.04 6.64 -5.15
C LYS A 705 25.71 8.12 -5.34
N THR A 706 24.42 8.40 -5.51
CA THR A 706 23.89 9.77 -5.59
C THR A 706 22.81 9.95 -4.53
N ILE A 707 22.78 11.11 -3.89
CA ILE A 707 21.65 11.58 -3.09
C ILE A 707 21.41 13.07 -3.29
N CYS A 708 20.14 13.45 -3.31
CA CYS A 708 19.71 14.84 -3.37
C CYS A 708 19.37 15.38 -1.98
N GLY A 709 19.73 16.63 -1.70
CA GLY A 709 19.05 17.47 -0.73
C GLY A 709 17.84 18.15 -1.36
N TRP A 710 17.02 18.82 -0.56
CA TRP A 710 15.84 19.51 -1.06
C TRP A 710 15.63 20.84 -0.34
N SER A 711 15.50 21.91 -1.12
CA SER A 711 15.20 23.26 -0.66
C SER A 711 13.96 23.79 -1.37
N LEU A 712 13.00 24.28 -0.60
CA LEU A 712 11.81 24.94 -1.09
C LEU A 712 11.95 26.47 -1.03
N LEU A 713 11.74 27.12 -2.18
CA LEU A 713 11.77 28.58 -2.30
C LEU A 713 10.38 29.10 -2.68
N ARG A 714 9.98 30.20 -2.06
CA ARG A 714 8.67 30.83 -2.26
C ARG A 714 8.84 32.14 -3.01
N HIS A 715 8.11 32.30 -4.10
CA HIS A 715 7.99 33.58 -4.77
C HIS A 715 6.56 34.09 -4.62
N ARG A 716 6.35 35.22 -3.94
CA ARG A 716 5.03 35.79 -3.65
C ARG A 716 4.80 37.06 -4.45
N SER A 717 4.52 36.89 -5.75
CA SER A 717 4.23 38.02 -6.66
C SER A 717 2.79 38.05 -7.18
N PHE A 718 1.92 37.18 -6.66
CA PHE A 718 0.51 37.15 -7.04
C PHE A 718 -0.20 38.44 -6.60
N THR A 719 -0.92 39.05 -7.55
CA THR A 719 -1.86 40.12 -7.26
C THR A 719 -3.22 39.78 -7.87
N PRO A 720 -4.35 40.11 -7.21
CA PRO A 720 -5.68 39.75 -7.69
C PRO A 720 -6.00 40.28 -9.11
N GLU A 721 -5.38 41.38 -9.54
CA GLU A 721 -5.56 41.96 -10.88
C GLU A 721 -5.06 41.04 -11.99
N ARG A 722 -4.14 40.11 -11.67
CA ARG A 722 -3.65 39.12 -12.64
C ARG A 722 -4.74 38.13 -13.06
N LEU A 723 -5.79 37.93 -12.25
CA LEU A 723 -6.93 37.06 -12.60
C LEU A 723 -7.60 37.57 -13.88
N ASP A 724 -7.61 36.77 -14.93
CA ASP A 724 -8.36 37.08 -16.15
C ASP A 724 -9.85 36.76 -15.93
N VAL A 725 -10.60 37.77 -15.51
CA VAL A 725 -12.05 37.64 -15.26
C VAL A 725 -12.88 37.78 -16.54
N GLU A 726 -12.29 38.24 -17.64
CA GLU A 726 -12.99 38.47 -18.91
C GLU A 726 -13.00 37.21 -19.79
N ARG A 727 -12.01 36.33 -19.65
CA ARG A 727 -11.99 35.04 -20.33
C ARG A 727 -13.05 34.11 -19.74
N VAL A 728 -14.12 33.87 -20.48
CA VAL A 728 -15.16 32.90 -20.12
C VAL A 728 -14.73 31.51 -20.59
N PRO A 729 -14.47 30.55 -19.68
CA PRO A 729 -13.97 29.23 -20.07
C PRO A 729 -15.03 28.32 -20.72
N TYR A 730 -16.31 28.70 -20.64
CA TYR A 730 -17.42 28.09 -21.36
C TYR A 730 -18.28 29.17 -22.01
N GLY A 731 -18.65 29.02 -23.28
CA GLY A 731 -19.59 29.95 -23.90
C GLY A 731 -20.92 30.00 -23.12
N GLU A 732 -21.42 31.22 -22.86
CA GLU A 732 -22.77 31.54 -22.36
C GLU A 732 -23.09 31.33 -20.86
N LEU A 733 -22.20 30.76 -20.04
CA LEU A 733 -22.44 30.62 -18.59
C LEU A 733 -22.11 31.90 -17.81
N VAL A 734 -23.12 32.52 -17.19
CA VAL A 734 -23.00 33.72 -16.34
C VAL A 734 -23.52 33.42 -14.94
N TYR A 735 -22.66 33.53 -13.92
CA TYR A 735 -23.03 33.32 -12.52
C TYR A 735 -23.60 34.59 -11.87
N GLU A 736 -24.70 34.44 -11.15
CA GLU A 736 -25.28 35.51 -10.35
C GLU A 736 -24.34 35.85 -9.18
N GLY A 737 -23.90 37.11 -9.11
CA GLY A 737 -22.91 37.61 -8.14
C GLY A 737 -21.60 38.12 -8.76
N GLY A 738 -21.27 37.68 -9.99
CA GLY A 738 -20.10 38.13 -10.75
C GLY A 738 -18.78 37.52 -10.27
N VAL A 739 -17.94 37.05 -11.18
CA VAL A 739 -16.65 36.38 -10.85
C VAL A 739 -15.55 37.39 -10.50
N GLU A 740 -15.83 38.68 -10.69
CA GLU A 740 -15.03 39.83 -10.30
C GLU A 740 -14.87 39.95 -8.78
N VAL A 741 -15.74 39.33 -7.99
CA VAL A 741 -15.61 39.28 -6.53
C VAL A 741 -14.36 38.54 -6.07
N LEU A 742 -13.80 37.64 -6.90
CA LEU A 742 -12.51 37.00 -6.62
C LEU A 742 -11.35 38.00 -6.54
N ARG A 743 -11.46 39.17 -7.19
CA ARG A 743 -10.45 40.24 -7.10
C ARG A 743 -10.53 41.04 -5.79
N GLN A 744 -11.62 40.90 -5.03
CA GLN A 744 -11.89 41.71 -3.84
C GLN A 744 -11.42 41.04 -2.54
N ILE A 745 -10.96 39.80 -2.61
CA ILE A 745 -10.38 39.06 -1.49
C ILE A 745 -8.86 38.95 -1.67
N ASP A 746 -8.10 39.39 -0.66
CA ASP A 746 -6.65 39.23 -0.64
C ASP A 746 -6.30 37.82 -0.14
N LEU A 747 -6.07 36.91 -1.07
CA LEU A 747 -5.71 35.52 -0.78
C LEU A 747 -4.24 35.34 -0.39
N ASN A 748 -3.42 36.40 -0.42
CA ASN A 748 -2.07 36.37 0.15
C ASN A 748 -2.09 36.46 1.68
N GLN A 749 -3.23 36.83 2.28
CA GLN A 749 -3.43 36.79 3.73
C GLN A 749 -3.74 35.35 4.19
N PRO A 750 -3.53 35.04 5.48
CA PRO A 750 -4.05 33.82 6.07
C PRO A 750 -5.52 33.60 5.68
N THR A 751 -5.81 32.41 5.16
CA THR A 751 -7.10 32.05 4.56
C THR A 751 -7.43 30.60 4.86
N THR A 752 -8.68 30.31 5.22
CA THR A 752 -9.15 28.95 5.49
C THR A 752 -10.28 28.59 4.55
N ILE A 753 -10.07 27.54 3.77
CA ILE A 753 -11.11 26.87 2.99
C ILE A 753 -11.88 25.96 3.95
N VAL A 754 -13.14 26.29 4.15
CA VAL A 754 -14.02 25.61 5.09
C VAL A 754 -14.87 24.59 4.37
N VAL A 755 -14.78 23.35 4.85
CA VAL A 755 -15.65 22.25 4.44
C VAL A 755 -16.76 22.09 5.49
N GLY A 756 -18.02 22.12 5.06
CA GLY A 756 -19.18 22.03 5.96
C GLY A 756 -19.24 20.71 6.74
N GLU A 757 -19.80 20.73 7.95
CA GLU A 757 -19.95 19.53 8.80
C GLU A 757 -20.69 18.38 8.11
N LYS A 758 -21.63 18.70 7.20
CA LYS A 758 -22.40 17.73 6.42
C LYS A 758 -22.09 17.82 4.93
N ALA A 759 -20.91 18.31 4.58
CA ALA A 759 -20.47 18.44 3.20
C ALA A 759 -20.61 17.10 2.46
N THR A 760 -21.08 17.17 1.21
CA THR A 760 -21.07 16.00 0.33
C THR A 760 -19.62 15.64 -0.02
N ARG A 761 -19.41 14.42 -0.53
CA ARG A 761 -18.10 14.05 -1.10
C ARG A 761 -17.65 15.06 -2.16
N LYS A 762 -18.57 15.51 -3.01
CA LYS A 762 -18.35 16.50 -4.07
C LYS A 762 -17.87 17.85 -3.53
N ASP A 763 -18.52 18.36 -2.47
CA ASP A 763 -18.10 19.61 -1.79
C ASP A 763 -16.67 19.51 -1.25
N ALA A 764 -16.33 18.39 -0.61
CA ALA A 764 -15.00 18.15 -0.08
C ALA A 764 -13.95 18.12 -1.20
N GLU A 765 -14.18 17.35 -2.26
CA GLU A 765 -13.27 17.28 -3.41
C GLU A 765 -13.01 18.66 -4.03
N TRP A 766 -14.04 19.50 -4.15
CA TRP A 766 -13.87 20.86 -4.65
C TRP A 766 -13.02 21.73 -3.73
N ALA A 767 -13.22 21.62 -2.42
CA ALA A 767 -12.39 22.31 -1.44
C ALA A 767 -10.92 21.91 -1.55
N TYR A 768 -10.63 20.63 -1.72
CA TYR A 768 -9.25 20.14 -1.89
C TYR A 768 -8.62 20.57 -3.22
N ASN A 769 -9.35 20.50 -4.33
CA ASN A 769 -8.86 20.98 -5.62
C ASN A 769 -8.57 22.49 -5.57
N LEU A 770 -9.49 23.28 -4.98
CA LEU A 770 -9.28 24.71 -4.81
C LEU A 770 -8.08 25.00 -3.90
N HIS A 771 -7.94 24.25 -2.79
CA HIS A 771 -6.77 24.34 -1.91
C HIS A 771 -5.47 24.14 -2.68
N ASN A 772 -5.36 23.04 -3.43
CA ASN A 772 -4.15 22.71 -4.18
C ASN A 772 -3.82 23.76 -5.25
N VAL A 773 -4.82 24.27 -5.97
CA VAL A 773 -4.63 25.34 -6.97
C VAL A 773 -4.13 26.62 -6.31
N LEU A 774 -4.83 27.08 -5.28
CA LEU A 774 -4.51 28.33 -4.60
C LEU A 774 -3.14 28.23 -3.91
N HIS A 775 -2.85 27.13 -3.23
CA HIS A 775 -1.55 26.88 -2.63
C HIS A 775 -0.44 27.00 -3.67
N SER A 776 -0.59 26.31 -4.81
CA SER A 776 0.42 26.29 -5.88
C SER A 776 0.71 27.68 -6.46
N ILE A 777 -0.31 28.53 -6.61
CA ILE A 777 -0.19 29.85 -7.26
C ILE A 777 0.26 30.93 -6.27
N LEU A 778 -0.27 30.87 -5.05
CA LEU A 778 -0.06 31.92 -4.05
C LEU A 778 1.26 31.75 -3.29
N ALA A 779 1.83 30.54 -3.25
CA ALA A 779 2.93 30.21 -2.35
C ALA A 779 2.62 30.61 -0.89
N ASN A 780 1.38 30.36 -0.48
CA ASN A 780 0.84 30.76 0.81
C ASN A 780 0.69 29.55 1.73
N ASP A 781 1.63 29.38 2.66
CA ASP A 781 1.58 28.35 3.70
C ASP A 781 0.47 28.60 4.73
N ASP A 782 -0.04 29.83 4.82
CA ASP A 782 -1.17 30.19 5.69
C ASP A 782 -2.53 29.96 5.00
N LEU A 783 -2.54 29.24 3.87
CA LEU A 783 -3.75 28.74 3.23
C LEU A 783 -4.08 27.34 3.77
N ASP A 784 -5.11 27.27 4.60
CA ASP A 784 -5.58 26.05 5.22
C ASP A 784 -6.84 25.50 4.56
N ILE A 785 -7.05 24.19 4.71
CA ILE A 785 -8.35 23.54 4.54
C ILE A 785 -8.77 22.93 5.87
N ARG A 786 -9.98 23.24 6.35
CA ARG A 786 -10.49 22.76 7.65
C ARG A 786 -11.98 22.44 7.60
N TRP A 787 -12.35 21.41 8.36
CA TRP A 787 -13.74 21.04 8.55
C TRP A 787 -14.39 21.93 9.61
N GLU A 788 -15.63 22.33 9.37
CA GLU A 788 -16.41 23.16 10.29
C GLU A 788 -16.54 22.55 11.70
N THR A 789 -16.47 21.22 11.81
CA THR A 789 -16.46 20.49 13.08
C THR A 789 -15.30 20.84 14.00
N TYR A 790 -14.18 21.37 13.48
CA TYR A 790 -13.04 21.81 14.28
C TYR A 790 -13.23 23.21 14.86
N ARG A 791 -14.26 23.98 14.46
CA ARG A 791 -14.48 25.35 14.95
C ARG A 791 -14.51 25.46 16.49
N PRO A 792 -15.10 24.52 17.26
CA PRO A 792 -15.10 24.59 18.72
C PRO A 792 -13.71 24.36 19.35
N THR A 793 -12.87 23.54 18.74
CA THR A 793 -11.57 23.12 19.28
C THR A 793 -10.39 23.92 18.73
N GLN A 794 -10.54 24.48 17.53
CA GLN A 794 -9.53 25.28 16.82
C GLN A 794 -10.14 26.60 16.30
N PRO A 795 -10.69 27.46 17.18
CA PRO A 795 -11.43 28.66 16.75
C PRO A 795 -10.56 29.65 15.96
N HIS A 796 -9.28 29.76 16.29
CA HIS A 796 -8.32 30.67 15.64
C HIS A 796 -8.20 30.47 14.12
N MET A 797 -8.40 29.26 13.60
CA MET A 797 -8.37 28.99 12.16
C MET A 797 -9.59 29.57 11.43
N PHE A 798 -10.67 29.84 12.16
CA PHE A 798 -11.88 30.47 11.62
C PHE A 798 -11.89 31.99 11.81
N GLU A 799 -10.77 32.57 12.24
CA GLU A 799 -10.62 34.03 12.43
C GLU A 799 -9.96 34.73 11.23
N TYR A 800 -9.66 33.97 10.17
CA TYR A 800 -9.00 34.43 8.96
C TYR A 800 -9.98 34.81 7.85
N ASN A 801 -9.46 35.09 6.64
CA ASN A 801 -10.32 35.05 5.46
C ASN A 801 -10.90 33.65 5.32
N LEU A 802 -12.17 33.53 4.96
CA LEU A 802 -12.82 32.23 4.79
C LEU A 802 -13.23 32.03 3.34
N ILE A 803 -13.06 30.82 2.83
CA ILE A 803 -13.69 30.34 1.60
C ILE A 803 -14.61 29.19 1.99
N VAL A 804 -15.92 29.38 1.95
CA VAL A 804 -16.91 28.36 2.34
C VAL A 804 -17.49 27.73 1.09
N ILE A 805 -17.44 26.40 0.99
CA ILE A 805 -17.93 25.64 -0.17
C ILE A 805 -19.17 24.83 0.23
N GLY A 806 -20.17 24.83 -0.66
CA GLY A 806 -21.35 23.98 -0.58
C GLY A 806 -22.66 24.75 -0.35
N ALA A 807 -23.71 24.04 0.05
CA ALA A 807 -25.05 24.61 0.24
C ALA A 807 -25.36 24.89 1.73
N PRO A 808 -26.31 25.81 2.04
CA PRO A 808 -26.80 26.04 3.40
C PRO A 808 -27.27 24.75 4.12
N GLU A 809 -27.76 23.77 3.38
CA GLU A 809 -28.21 22.48 3.92
C GLU A 809 -27.07 21.68 4.56
N ASN A 810 -25.86 21.81 4.02
CA ASN A 810 -24.70 20.99 4.32
C ASN A 810 -23.63 21.73 5.16
N CYS A 811 -23.70 23.06 5.24
CA CYS A 811 -22.73 23.89 5.95
C CYS A 811 -23.43 24.94 6.83
N ARG A 812 -23.08 25.00 8.12
CA ARG A 812 -23.65 25.99 9.06
C ARG A 812 -23.14 27.40 8.76
N LEU A 813 -21.88 27.60 8.44
CA LEU A 813 -21.31 28.89 8.04
C LEU A 813 -22.00 29.40 6.76
N MET A 814 -22.30 28.52 5.81
CA MET A 814 -23.08 28.89 4.63
C MET A 814 -24.48 29.40 5.01
N ARG A 815 -25.16 28.77 5.98
CA ARG A 815 -26.43 29.30 6.56
C ARG A 815 -26.23 30.63 7.25
N GLU A 816 -25.15 30.78 8.02
CA GLU A 816 -24.89 32.00 8.76
C GLU A 816 -24.77 33.18 7.79
N TYR A 817 -23.99 33.05 6.72
CA TYR A 817 -23.73 34.15 5.78
C TYR A 817 -24.73 34.26 4.62
N ALA A 818 -25.38 33.17 4.20
CA ALA A 818 -26.24 33.12 3.01
C ALA A 818 -27.47 32.18 3.17
N ALA A 819 -28.19 32.26 4.29
CA ALA A 819 -29.35 31.41 4.62
C ALA A 819 -30.43 31.25 3.53
N SER A 820 -30.63 32.28 2.70
CA SER A 820 -31.69 32.33 1.67
C SER A 820 -31.16 32.20 0.24
N ALA A 821 -29.86 31.95 0.05
CA ALA A 821 -29.29 31.80 -1.27
C ALA A 821 -29.60 30.39 -1.82
N THR A 822 -29.98 30.34 -3.09
CA THR A 822 -30.34 29.10 -3.81
C THR A 822 -29.64 29.05 -5.15
N GLY A 823 -29.20 27.86 -5.56
CA GLY A 823 -28.54 27.63 -6.84
C GLY A 823 -27.07 28.09 -6.89
N PRO A 824 -26.39 27.83 -8.02
CA PRO A 824 -24.97 28.11 -8.21
C PRO A 824 -24.64 29.60 -8.17
N ARG A 825 -23.87 30.07 -7.18
CA ARG A 825 -23.53 31.50 -6.99
C ARG A 825 -22.17 31.70 -6.30
N ILE A 826 -21.55 32.86 -6.56
CA ILE A 826 -20.37 33.33 -5.85
C ILE A 826 -20.74 34.59 -5.07
N LEU A 827 -20.53 34.60 -3.76
CA LEU A 827 -20.87 35.75 -2.90
C LEU A 827 -19.66 36.15 -2.05
N LEU A 828 -19.60 37.44 -1.71
CA LEU A 828 -18.62 37.98 -0.77
C LEU A 828 -19.34 38.64 0.41
N ALA A 829 -18.90 38.35 1.62
CA ALA A 829 -19.40 38.95 2.85
C ALA A 829 -18.26 39.46 3.74
N GLU A 830 -18.57 40.39 4.64
CA GLU A 830 -17.67 40.75 5.74
C GLU A 830 -17.70 39.65 6.80
N HIS A 831 -16.54 39.31 7.36
CA HIS A 831 -16.46 38.37 8.47
C HIS A 831 -17.17 38.95 9.70
N ARG A 832 -18.16 38.23 10.23
CA ARG A 832 -19.03 38.75 11.31
C ARG A 832 -18.29 38.94 12.62
N GLU A 833 -17.29 38.10 12.87
CA GLU A 833 -16.56 38.04 14.14
C GLU A 833 -15.20 38.74 14.07
N GLN A 834 -14.70 39.07 12.87
CA GLN A 834 -13.33 39.55 12.65
C GLN A 834 -13.33 40.74 11.68
N PRO A 835 -13.39 41.98 12.21
CA PRO A 835 -13.44 43.17 11.38
C PRO A 835 -12.26 43.24 10.39
N GLY A 836 -12.56 43.47 9.11
CA GLY A 836 -11.56 43.58 8.04
C GLY A 836 -11.18 42.27 7.35
N LYS A 837 -11.70 41.12 7.80
CA LYS A 837 -11.58 39.84 7.10
C LYS A 837 -12.79 39.58 6.20
N LYS A 838 -12.59 38.79 5.15
CA LYS A 838 -13.61 38.50 4.12
C LYS A 838 -14.05 37.04 4.17
N VAL A 839 -15.30 36.81 3.77
CA VAL A 839 -15.88 35.48 3.59
C VAL A 839 -16.35 35.34 2.15
N LEU A 840 -15.64 34.52 1.37
CA LEU A 840 -16.02 34.10 0.03
C LEU A 840 -16.91 32.86 0.15
N LEU A 841 -18.10 32.88 -0.45
CA LEU A 841 -19.03 31.77 -0.46
C LEU A 841 -19.15 31.24 -1.88
N LEU A 842 -18.88 29.95 -2.05
CA LEU A 842 -19.02 29.22 -3.30
C LEU A 842 -20.21 28.28 -3.15
N LEU A 843 -21.39 28.73 -3.58
CA LEU A 843 -22.60 27.91 -3.54
C LEU A 843 -22.68 27.03 -4.78
N GLY A 844 -22.88 25.73 -4.53
CA GLY A 844 -23.18 24.73 -5.55
C GLY A 844 -24.67 24.41 -5.68
N ASP A 845 -25.04 23.60 -6.68
CA ASP A 845 -26.39 23.06 -6.80
C ASP A 845 -26.63 21.91 -5.79
N SER A 846 -27.64 22.06 -4.92
CA SER A 846 -27.93 21.13 -3.83
C SER A 846 -28.81 19.94 -4.22
N GLN A 847 -29.36 19.90 -5.45
CA GLN A 847 -30.28 18.82 -5.85
C GLN A 847 -29.60 17.52 -6.31
N ASP A 848 -28.29 17.51 -6.49
CA ASP A 848 -27.52 16.36 -7.00
C ASP A 848 -26.95 15.49 -5.86
N ALA A 849 -27.82 15.01 -4.97
CA ALA A 849 -27.44 14.15 -3.85
C ALA A 849 -27.47 12.64 -4.20
N HIS A 850 -28.07 12.26 -5.34
CA HIS A 850 -28.34 10.86 -5.71
C HIS A 850 -27.52 10.34 -6.91
N GLY A 851 -26.79 11.21 -7.63
CA GLY A 851 -26.08 10.82 -8.84
C GLY A 851 -25.04 9.72 -8.68
N TRP A 852 -24.55 9.42 -7.47
CA TRP A 852 -23.44 8.47 -7.31
C TRP A 852 -23.83 7.00 -7.55
N GLN A 853 -25.06 6.58 -7.23
CA GLN A 853 -25.51 5.20 -7.49
C GLN A 853 -25.91 4.99 -8.97
N ASP A 854 -26.44 6.03 -9.62
CA ASP A 854 -26.81 5.98 -11.04
C ASP A 854 -25.58 6.19 -11.96
N MET A 855 -24.54 6.90 -11.51
CA MET A 855 -23.27 7.09 -12.24
C MET A 855 -22.39 5.84 -12.38
N GLU A 856 -22.54 4.82 -11.52
CA GLU A 856 -21.85 3.53 -11.72
C GLU A 856 -22.46 2.73 -12.88
N LEU A 857 -23.66 3.12 -13.35
CA LEU A 857 -24.46 2.40 -14.35
C LEU A 857 -24.79 3.22 -15.61
N ALA A 858 -24.72 4.55 -15.56
CA ALA A 858 -25.06 5.44 -16.66
C ALA A 858 -23.93 5.54 -17.72
N ARG A 859 -24.33 5.62 -18.99
CA ARG A 859 -23.43 5.81 -20.13
C ARG A 859 -22.74 7.17 -20.06
N HIS A 860 -21.56 7.23 -20.67
CA HIS A 860 -20.56 8.31 -20.63
C HIS A 860 -21.02 9.72 -21.06
N ASP A 861 -22.29 9.90 -21.43
CA ASP A 861 -22.81 11.07 -22.15
C ASP A 861 -23.60 12.03 -21.23
N GLU A 862 -23.83 11.66 -19.97
CA GLU A 862 -24.62 12.45 -18.97
C GLU A 862 -23.74 13.20 -17.94
N ILE A 863 -22.41 13.24 -18.13
CA ILE A 863 -21.43 13.78 -17.17
C ILE A 863 -21.41 15.34 -17.16
N GLU A 864 -22.18 16.00 -18.03
CA GLU A 864 -22.08 17.46 -18.26
C GLU A 864 -22.67 18.34 -17.14
N ASP A 865 -23.48 17.82 -16.22
CA ASP A 865 -24.13 18.61 -15.16
C ASP A 865 -23.30 18.69 -13.86
N ILE A 866 -21.99 18.93 -13.99
CA ILE A 866 -21.07 19.16 -12.85
C ILE A 866 -21.29 20.56 -12.29
N ASP A 867 -21.22 20.70 -10.97
CA ASP A 867 -21.41 21.95 -10.22
C ASP A 867 -20.50 23.09 -10.72
N ILE A 868 -21.06 23.91 -11.61
CA ILE A 868 -20.31 24.69 -12.59
C ILE A 868 -19.50 25.82 -11.91
N VAL A 869 -19.91 26.27 -10.71
CA VAL A 869 -19.29 27.41 -10.00
C VAL A 869 -17.88 27.08 -9.50
N CYS A 870 -17.73 25.98 -8.76
CA CYS A 870 -16.41 25.59 -8.25
C CYS A 870 -15.46 25.27 -9.40
N ALA A 871 -15.96 24.64 -10.47
CA ALA A 871 -15.22 24.39 -11.69
C ALA A 871 -14.77 25.70 -12.36
N ASP A 872 -15.62 26.73 -12.47
CA ASP A 872 -15.26 28.03 -13.06
C ASP A 872 -14.24 28.80 -12.22
N VAL A 873 -14.40 28.83 -10.88
CA VAL A 873 -13.43 29.44 -9.97
C VAL A 873 -12.07 28.75 -10.11
N ILE A 874 -12.05 27.41 -10.05
CA ILE A 874 -10.84 26.63 -10.28
C ILE A 874 -10.31 26.89 -11.68
N ARG A 875 -11.12 26.97 -12.73
CA ARG A 875 -10.67 27.30 -14.09
C ARG A 875 -10.03 28.67 -14.20
N ARG A 876 -10.49 29.67 -13.44
CA ARG A 876 -9.92 31.02 -13.45
C ARG A 876 -8.59 31.08 -12.70
N PHE A 877 -8.50 30.40 -11.55
CA PHE A 877 -7.20 30.22 -10.90
C PHE A 877 -6.29 29.29 -11.70
N VAL A 878 -6.82 28.25 -12.33
CA VAL A 878 -6.08 27.39 -13.26
C VAL A 878 -5.71 28.18 -14.52
N SER A 879 -6.47 29.19 -14.92
CA SER A 879 -6.10 30.06 -16.04
C SER A 879 -4.92 30.98 -15.71
N LEU A 880 -4.78 31.36 -14.43
CA LEU A 880 -3.53 31.90 -13.92
C LEU A 880 -2.46 30.83 -13.88
N SER A 881 -2.81 29.63 -13.45
CA SER A 881 -1.92 28.47 -13.41
C SER A 881 -1.48 27.98 -14.80
N ARG A 882 -2.18 28.36 -15.88
CA ARG A 882 -1.71 28.28 -17.29
C ARG A 882 -0.35 28.96 -17.45
N TYR A 883 -0.07 29.92 -16.58
CA TYR A 883 1.23 30.54 -16.41
C TYR A 883 2.02 29.89 -15.25
N TYR A 884 1.47 29.71 -14.05
CA TYR A 884 2.22 29.30 -12.84
C TYR A 884 2.62 27.83 -12.74
N ILE A 885 1.90 26.92 -13.41
CA ILE A 885 2.29 25.51 -13.45
C ILE A 885 3.37 25.32 -14.55
N SER A 886 3.56 26.27 -15.49
CA SER A 886 4.54 26.23 -16.63
C SER A 886 4.32 25.05 -17.57
N PRO A 887 4.56 25.11 -18.90
CA PRO A 887 3.63 25.01 -20.06
C PRO A 887 2.57 23.87 -20.10
N ARG A 888 2.27 23.23 -18.96
CA ARG A 888 1.43 22.05 -18.68
C ARG A 888 -0.02 22.12 -19.14
N ILE A 889 -0.53 23.32 -19.46
CA ILE A 889 -1.86 23.53 -20.05
C ILE A 889 -1.75 24.01 -21.52
N GLY A 890 -0.60 24.51 -21.94
CA GLY A 890 -0.31 24.72 -23.37
C GLY A 890 -0.29 23.40 -24.16
N ILE A 891 0.04 22.29 -23.48
CA ILE A 891 -0.17 20.93 -23.99
C ILE A 891 -1.66 20.70 -24.29
N ILE A 892 -2.59 21.17 -23.45
CA ILE A 892 -4.03 21.04 -23.71
C ILE A 892 -4.47 21.83 -24.95
N GLU A 893 -3.98 23.05 -25.16
CA GLU A 893 -4.32 23.84 -26.37
C GLU A 893 -3.57 23.35 -27.63
N ALA A 894 -2.38 22.77 -27.51
CA ALA A 894 -1.66 22.13 -28.62
C ALA A 894 -2.24 20.74 -28.97
N PHE A 895 -2.89 20.07 -28.01
CA PHE A 895 -3.51 18.75 -28.17
C PHE A 895 -5.04 18.83 -28.35
N GLY A 896 -5.62 20.00 -28.13
CA GLY A 896 -7.05 20.30 -28.18
C GLY A 896 -7.24 21.81 -28.37
N GLY A 897 -6.77 22.30 -29.52
CA GLY A 897 -7.00 23.67 -29.93
C GLY A 897 -8.49 23.98 -29.99
N ALA A 898 -8.83 25.23 -29.70
CA ALA A 898 -10.12 25.83 -30.02
C ALA A 898 -10.45 25.57 -31.50
N GLY A 899 -11.24 24.52 -31.75
CA GLY A 899 -11.60 24.07 -33.06
C GLY A 899 -12.72 23.08 -32.94
N VAL A 900 -13.90 23.50 -33.36
CA VAL A 900 -15.06 22.68 -33.70
C VAL A 900 -14.59 21.32 -34.22
N VAL A 901 -14.73 20.26 -33.41
CA VAL A 901 -14.56 18.89 -33.90
C VAL A 901 -15.84 18.57 -34.66
N ASP A 902 -15.69 18.53 -35.97
CA ASP A 902 -16.69 18.13 -36.95
C ASP A 902 -17.17 16.70 -36.63
N THR A 903 -18.42 16.55 -36.21
CA THR A 903 -19.05 15.30 -35.73
C THR A 903 -19.32 14.27 -36.83
N ASP A 904 -18.77 14.42 -38.04
CA ASP A 904 -19.21 13.69 -39.25
C ASP A 904 -18.22 12.65 -39.82
N LYS A 905 -17.25 12.14 -39.06
CA LYS A 905 -16.45 10.96 -39.45
C LYS A 905 -16.20 10.09 -38.20
N THR A 906 -16.68 8.86 -38.03
CA THR A 906 -16.86 7.76 -39.00
C THR A 906 -17.81 6.74 -38.37
N LEU A 907 -19.03 6.64 -38.90
CA LEU A 907 -19.83 5.41 -38.90
C LEU A 907 -19.77 4.85 -40.32
N THR A 908 -18.80 3.98 -40.58
CA THR A 908 -18.86 2.93 -41.62
C THR A 908 -17.75 1.92 -41.40
#